data_AF-A0AA38SD51-F1
#
_entry.id   AF-A0AA38SD51-F1
#
_cell.length_a   1.000
_cell.length_b   1.000
_cell.length_c   1.000
_cell.angle_alpha   90.00
_cell.angle_beta   90.00
_cell.angle_gamma   90.00
#
_symmetry.space_group_name_H-M   'P 1'
#
loop_
_entity.id
_entity.type
_entity.pdbx_description
1 polymer ?
#
loop_
_entity_poly.entity_id
_entity_poly.type
_entity_poly.pdbx_seq_one_letter_code
_entity_poly.pdbx_strand_id
1 'polypeptide(L)'
;MAPPTPKLVVPVDLEKKPWEQKFPLHNRWHPEIPPVAEVKTGQIFRIDMVDWTGGAIKDDHSATDVKHIDLSTVHYLSGPIRVVDEEGIPAKAGDLLAVEICNLGPLPGEEWGFTAIFDRENGGGFLTDHFPCVRFPGLTHPGIIGTAPSMELLNIWNERERELEENGLKSLKLCEVLHSRPLANLPSTKGCVLGKIPEGSEEWEKIANEAARTIPGRENGGNCDIKNLSRGSKIYLPVFVEGANFSTGDMHFSQGDGEVSFCGAIEMSGFLELKCEIIRGGMKEYLTPMGPTPLHVNPIFEIGPVEPRFSEWLVFEGISVDESGRQHYLDASVAYKRAVLNAIDYLSKFGYSKEQVYLLLSCCPCEGRISGIVDAPNAVATLAIPTAIFDQDIRPKRSKLPIGPRVVRNPDIPRCTYDGNLPITKNPGATGNFRIAKDTLLKFLVKTKQNFIDSICKRYFTRVPIDLKKKPWEQKLPLHNRWHPEIPAVATVKTGQIFRIDMVDATAGAIKDDHSATDVKYIDLSTPHYLSGPIRVVDEEGIPAKAGDLLAVEICNLGPLPGEEWGYTAIFDRENGGGFLTDHFPCATKAIWYFEGIYAYSPHIPGVRFPGLTHPGIIGTAPSMELLNIWNERERELEENGPKSLKLCEVLHSRPLAILPSTKGCVLGKIPEGSEEWEKIAKEAARTIPGRENGGNCDIKNLSRGSKIYLPVFVEGANFSTGDMHFSQGDGEVSFCGAIEMSGFLELKCEIIRGGMKEYLTPMGPTPLHVNPIFEIGPVEPRFSEWLVFEGISVDESGRQHYLDASVAYKRAVLNAIDYLSKFGYSKEQVYLLLSCCPCEGRISGIVDSPNAVATLAIPTAIFDQDIRPKRNKLPIGPQVVRNPDIPRCTYDGNLPITKNPAATGS
;
A
#
# COMPACT_ATOMS: atom_id res chain seq x y z
N MET A 1 -36.42 -21.92 3.08
CA MET A 1 -35.90 -23.22 2.61
C MET A 1 -34.51 -23.40 3.20
N ALA A 2 -33.99 -24.63 3.33
CA ALA A 2 -32.56 -24.81 3.57
C ALA A 2 -31.78 -24.28 2.34
N PRO A 3 -30.54 -23.77 2.50
CA PRO A 3 -29.70 -23.47 1.35
C PRO A 3 -29.47 -24.76 0.53
N PRO A 4 -29.37 -24.69 -0.82
CA PRO A 4 -29.05 -25.86 -1.63
C PRO A 4 -27.70 -26.44 -1.21
N THR A 5 -27.65 -27.76 -0.94
CA THR A 5 -26.39 -28.44 -0.65
C THR A 5 -25.48 -28.35 -1.88
N PRO A 6 -24.24 -27.82 -1.77
CA PRO A 6 -23.32 -27.72 -2.90
C PRO A 6 -23.06 -29.08 -3.53
N LYS A 7 -23.13 -29.16 -4.87
CA LYS A 7 -22.67 -30.35 -5.60
C LYS A 7 -21.16 -30.44 -5.48
N LEU A 8 -20.61 -31.46 -4.82
CA LEU A 8 -19.17 -31.73 -4.89
C LEU A 8 -18.80 -32.14 -6.33
N VAL A 9 -17.94 -31.35 -6.97
CA VAL A 9 -17.55 -31.47 -8.39
C VAL A 9 -16.16 -32.07 -8.53
N VAL A 10 -15.19 -31.57 -7.76
CA VAL A 10 -13.83 -32.13 -7.66
C VAL A 10 -13.60 -32.56 -6.21
N PRO A 11 -13.81 -33.84 -5.86
CA PRO A 11 -13.32 -34.42 -4.61
C PRO A 11 -11.81 -34.69 -4.68
N VAL A 12 -11.13 -34.48 -3.56
CA VAL A 12 -9.71 -34.80 -3.33
C VAL A 12 -9.57 -35.85 -2.23
N ASP A 13 -8.52 -36.65 -2.31
CA ASP A 13 -8.18 -37.74 -1.38
C ASP A 13 -6.69 -37.62 -1.04
N LEU A 14 -6.34 -37.10 0.15
CA LEU A 14 -4.96 -36.70 0.49
C LEU A 14 -3.98 -37.88 0.62
N GLU A 15 -4.48 -39.11 0.73
CA GLU A 15 -3.67 -40.34 0.67
C GLU A 15 -3.21 -40.67 -0.77
N LYS A 16 -3.59 -39.86 -1.77
CA LYS A 16 -3.19 -40.00 -3.18
C LYS A 16 -2.45 -38.78 -3.68
N LYS A 17 -1.47 -39.00 -4.56
CA LYS A 17 -0.75 -37.89 -5.22
C LYS A 17 -1.68 -37.12 -6.16
N PRO A 18 -1.38 -35.85 -6.47
CA PRO A 18 -2.20 -34.99 -7.35
C PRO A 18 -2.61 -35.61 -8.70
N TRP A 19 -1.76 -36.45 -9.30
CA TRP A 19 -2.04 -37.17 -10.56
C TRP A 19 -2.74 -38.52 -10.38
N GLU A 20 -2.80 -39.05 -9.15
CA GLU A 20 -3.49 -40.29 -8.78
C GLU A 20 -4.95 -40.03 -8.32
N GLN A 21 -5.35 -38.75 -8.23
CA GLN A 21 -6.70 -38.32 -7.87
C GLN A 21 -7.77 -38.83 -8.85
N LYS A 22 -9.02 -38.99 -8.36
CA LYS A 22 -10.17 -39.39 -9.17
C LYS A 22 -10.38 -38.47 -10.39
N PHE A 23 -10.10 -37.19 -10.20
CA PHE A 23 -9.92 -36.22 -11.25
C PHE A 23 -8.48 -35.69 -11.11
N PRO A 24 -7.53 -36.14 -11.94
CA PRO A 24 -6.14 -35.72 -11.84
C PRO A 24 -6.00 -34.20 -11.94
N LEU A 25 -5.21 -33.61 -11.03
CA LEU A 25 -4.95 -32.17 -10.94
C LEU A 25 -3.95 -31.71 -12.01
N HIS A 26 -3.82 -30.40 -12.22
CA HIS A 26 -2.80 -29.83 -13.14
C HIS A 26 -1.99 -28.71 -12.48
N ASN A 27 -0.76 -28.48 -12.94
CA ASN A 27 0.15 -27.48 -12.35
C ASN A 27 0.83 -26.56 -13.40
N ARG A 28 0.17 -26.40 -14.54
CA ARG A 28 0.52 -25.46 -15.62
C ARG A 28 -0.72 -24.80 -16.20
N TRP A 29 -0.56 -23.63 -16.79
CA TRP A 29 -1.59 -22.98 -17.61
C TRP A 29 -1.38 -23.29 -19.10
N HIS A 30 -2.38 -23.89 -19.75
CA HIS A 30 -2.38 -24.16 -21.19
C HIS A 30 -3.82 -24.32 -21.72
N PRO A 31 -4.17 -23.81 -22.92
CA PRO A 31 -5.53 -23.88 -23.48
C PRO A 31 -6.07 -25.31 -23.68
N GLU A 32 -5.19 -26.28 -23.99
CA GLU A 32 -5.59 -27.64 -24.39
C GLU A 32 -5.79 -28.61 -23.21
N ILE A 33 -5.56 -28.20 -21.95
CA ILE A 33 -5.80 -29.07 -20.79
C ILE A 33 -7.31 -29.38 -20.70
N PRO A 34 -7.75 -30.65 -20.83
CA PRO A 34 -9.16 -30.98 -20.94
C PRO A 34 -9.88 -30.84 -19.59
N PRO A 35 -11.09 -30.24 -19.55
CA PRO A 35 -11.79 -30.01 -18.30
C PRO A 35 -12.11 -31.33 -17.57
N VAL A 36 -11.94 -31.34 -16.26
CA VAL A 36 -12.24 -32.49 -15.40
C VAL A 36 -13.76 -32.68 -15.22
N ALA A 37 -14.51 -31.58 -15.15
CA ALA A 37 -15.96 -31.57 -14.91
C ALA A 37 -16.68 -30.38 -15.57
N GLU A 38 -18.01 -30.37 -15.49
CA GLU A 38 -18.88 -29.28 -15.98
C GLU A 38 -19.87 -28.81 -14.90
N VAL A 39 -20.13 -27.50 -14.88
CA VAL A 39 -21.11 -26.81 -14.00
C VAL A 39 -21.97 -25.82 -14.79
N LYS A 40 -23.22 -25.64 -14.34
CA LYS A 40 -24.15 -24.65 -14.93
C LYS A 40 -24.09 -23.30 -14.21
N THR A 41 -24.37 -22.23 -14.95
CA THR A 41 -24.62 -20.89 -14.40
C THR A 41 -25.69 -20.94 -13.29
N GLY A 42 -25.44 -20.25 -12.19
CA GLY A 42 -26.32 -20.22 -11.00
C GLY A 42 -26.27 -21.47 -10.12
N GLN A 43 -25.57 -22.54 -10.52
CA GLN A 43 -25.36 -23.71 -9.68
C GLN A 43 -24.39 -23.39 -8.54
N ILE A 44 -24.72 -23.79 -7.31
CA ILE A 44 -23.78 -23.85 -6.18
C ILE A 44 -23.08 -25.21 -6.22
N PHE A 45 -21.74 -25.20 -6.23
CA PHE A 45 -20.91 -26.39 -6.28
C PHE A 45 -19.69 -26.27 -5.36
N ARG A 46 -19.06 -27.40 -5.05
CA ARG A 46 -17.87 -27.48 -4.18
C ARG A 46 -16.69 -28.06 -4.95
N ILE A 47 -15.52 -27.49 -4.68
CA ILE A 47 -14.19 -27.97 -5.07
C ILE A 47 -13.45 -28.27 -3.76
N ASP A 48 -12.90 -29.47 -3.62
CA ASP A 48 -11.87 -29.79 -2.62
C ASP A 48 -10.49 -29.63 -3.30
N MET A 49 -9.48 -29.16 -2.55
CA MET A 49 -8.12 -28.95 -3.03
C MET A 49 -7.09 -29.53 -2.05
N VAL A 50 -5.99 -30.05 -2.60
CA VAL A 50 -4.72 -30.20 -1.87
C VAL A 50 -4.13 -28.82 -1.56
N ASP A 51 -3.20 -28.74 -0.62
CA ASP A 51 -2.23 -27.64 -0.57
C ASP A 51 -1.40 -27.60 -1.86
N TRP A 52 -0.82 -26.45 -2.19
CA TRP A 52 -0.10 -26.24 -3.45
C TRP A 52 1.08 -27.18 -3.70
N THR A 53 1.67 -27.70 -2.63
CA THR A 53 2.81 -28.63 -2.67
C THR A 53 2.37 -30.07 -2.93
N GLY A 54 1.06 -30.35 -2.84
CA GLY A 54 0.48 -31.67 -2.99
C GLY A 54 0.76 -32.57 -1.78
N GLY A 55 0.83 -31.98 -0.58
CA GLY A 55 1.19 -32.65 0.64
C GLY A 55 2.68 -33.00 0.72
N ALA A 56 3.58 -32.15 0.21
CA ALA A 56 5.02 -32.35 0.38
C ALA A 56 5.48 -31.94 1.79
N ILE A 57 4.96 -30.83 2.31
CA ILE A 57 5.20 -30.32 3.67
C ILE A 57 4.46 -31.17 4.72
N LYS A 58 4.96 -31.20 5.97
CA LYS A 58 4.40 -32.01 7.07
C LYS A 58 4.15 -31.22 8.35
N ASP A 59 3.12 -31.60 9.11
CA ASP A 59 2.97 -31.24 10.53
C ASP A 59 3.98 -32.03 11.37
N ASP A 60 5.24 -31.60 11.33
CA ASP A 60 6.28 -32.10 12.21
C ASP A 60 7.13 -30.96 12.81
N HIS A 61 8.29 -31.30 13.37
CA HIS A 61 9.24 -30.33 13.94
C HIS A 61 10.59 -30.38 13.20
N SER A 62 10.52 -30.13 11.89
CA SER A 62 11.62 -29.96 10.95
C SER A 62 11.38 -28.74 10.03
N ALA A 63 12.38 -28.41 9.20
CA ALA A 63 12.26 -27.51 8.04
C ALA A 63 12.99 -28.10 6.82
N THR A 64 13.18 -29.43 6.84
CA THR A 64 13.99 -30.18 5.87
C THR A 64 13.20 -30.47 4.59
N ASP A 65 11.89 -30.61 4.70
CA ASP A 65 10.91 -30.62 3.62
C ASP A 65 10.88 -29.26 2.89
N VAL A 66 10.72 -28.15 3.61
CA VAL A 66 10.78 -26.78 3.05
C VAL A 66 12.10 -26.52 2.33
N LYS A 67 13.23 -27.00 2.86
CA LYS A 67 14.55 -26.85 2.22
C LYS A 67 14.67 -27.67 0.91
N HIS A 68 13.99 -28.80 0.79
CA HIS A 68 14.18 -29.77 -0.30
C HIS A 68 12.97 -29.97 -1.23
N ILE A 69 11.91 -29.18 -1.04
CA ILE A 69 10.74 -29.14 -1.94
C ILE A 69 11.14 -28.82 -3.38
N ASP A 70 10.50 -29.47 -4.34
CA ASP A 70 10.75 -29.25 -5.76
C ASP A 70 9.80 -28.19 -6.34
N LEU A 71 10.20 -26.92 -6.29
CA LEU A 71 9.40 -25.79 -6.80
C LEU A 71 9.15 -25.79 -8.33
N SER A 72 9.47 -26.87 -9.05
CA SER A 72 8.95 -27.12 -10.40
C SER A 72 7.57 -27.80 -10.42
N THR A 73 7.16 -28.44 -9.32
CA THR A 73 5.88 -29.18 -9.20
C THR A 73 4.71 -28.29 -8.81
N VAL A 74 4.96 -27.10 -8.26
CA VAL A 74 3.91 -26.18 -7.83
C VAL A 74 3.26 -25.44 -9.01
N HIS A 75 1.98 -25.05 -8.95
CA HIS A 75 0.99 -25.25 -7.88
C HIS A 75 -0.06 -26.28 -8.33
N TYR A 76 -0.49 -27.22 -7.48
CA TYR A 76 -1.47 -28.24 -7.87
C TYR A 76 -2.92 -27.73 -7.85
N LEU A 77 -3.47 -27.42 -9.03
CA LEU A 77 -4.79 -26.81 -9.19
C LEU A 77 -5.91 -27.83 -9.41
N SER A 78 -7.05 -27.54 -8.80
CA SER A 78 -8.30 -28.28 -8.96
C SER A 78 -9.13 -27.70 -10.09
N GLY A 79 -9.12 -28.40 -11.22
CA GLY A 79 -9.73 -28.01 -12.48
C GLY A 79 -9.08 -28.74 -13.66
N PRO A 80 -9.30 -28.28 -14.91
CA PRO A 80 -10.18 -27.18 -15.28
C PRO A 80 -11.66 -27.56 -15.23
N ILE A 81 -12.53 -26.61 -14.93
CA ILE A 81 -13.99 -26.79 -14.88
C ILE A 81 -14.63 -26.03 -16.04
N ARG A 82 -15.41 -26.75 -16.85
CA ARG A 82 -16.19 -26.18 -17.94
C ARG A 82 -17.45 -25.50 -17.38
N VAL A 83 -17.64 -24.23 -17.70
CA VAL A 83 -18.83 -23.46 -17.30
C VAL A 83 -19.75 -23.25 -18.50
N VAL A 84 -21.02 -23.60 -18.33
CA VAL A 84 -22.10 -23.41 -19.32
C VAL A 84 -23.22 -22.54 -18.75
N ASP A 85 -24.07 -21.99 -19.61
CA ASP A 85 -25.30 -21.30 -19.19
C ASP A 85 -26.46 -22.28 -18.89
N GLU A 86 -27.64 -21.71 -18.67
CA GLU A 86 -28.84 -22.42 -18.24
C GLU A 86 -29.32 -23.39 -19.34
N GLU A 87 -29.16 -23.00 -20.61
CA GLU A 87 -29.36 -23.80 -21.83
C GLU A 87 -28.28 -24.87 -22.03
N GLY A 88 -27.05 -24.64 -21.53
CA GLY A 88 -25.90 -25.54 -21.70
C GLY A 88 -24.90 -25.09 -22.77
N ILE A 89 -25.00 -23.84 -23.22
CA ILE A 89 -24.03 -23.21 -24.13
C ILE A 89 -22.83 -22.77 -23.28
N PRO A 90 -21.59 -23.17 -23.62
CA PRO A 90 -20.39 -22.81 -22.87
C PRO A 90 -20.12 -21.30 -22.85
N ALA A 91 -19.37 -20.85 -21.85
CA ALA A 91 -18.68 -19.55 -21.90
C ALA A 91 -17.79 -19.46 -23.16
N LYS A 92 -17.54 -18.26 -23.70
CA LYS A 92 -16.75 -18.06 -24.91
C LYS A 92 -15.74 -16.93 -24.75
N ALA A 93 -14.70 -16.95 -25.58
CA ALA A 93 -13.69 -15.90 -25.60
C ALA A 93 -14.34 -14.49 -25.72
N GLY A 94 -14.04 -13.60 -24.79
CA GLY A 94 -14.67 -12.27 -24.67
C GLY A 94 -15.82 -12.16 -23.67
N ASP A 95 -16.32 -13.28 -23.12
CA ASP A 95 -17.25 -13.26 -21.98
C ASP A 95 -16.50 -12.93 -20.67
N LEU A 96 -17.23 -12.51 -19.63
CA LEU A 96 -16.74 -12.56 -18.25
C LEU A 96 -17.35 -13.75 -17.51
N LEU A 97 -16.54 -14.42 -16.70
CA LEU A 97 -16.98 -15.41 -15.73
C LEU A 97 -17.02 -14.75 -14.36
N ALA A 98 -18.21 -14.46 -13.85
CA ALA A 98 -18.41 -13.99 -12.48
C ALA A 98 -18.43 -15.20 -11.54
N VAL A 99 -17.50 -15.24 -10.57
CA VAL A 99 -17.37 -16.33 -9.58
C VAL A 99 -17.61 -15.75 -8.19
N GLU A 100 -18.66 -16.22 -7.53
CA GLU A 100 -19.08 -15.85 -6.18
C GLU A 100 -18.59 -16.91 -5.18
N ILE A 101 -17.78 -16.49 -4.20
CA ILE A 101 -17.22 -17.37 -3.16
C ILE A 101 -18.23 -17.49 -2.00
N CYS A 102 -19.17 -18.43 -2.08
CA CYS A 102 -20.26 -18.55 -1.11
C CYS A 102 -19.78 -18.95 0.30
N ASN A 103 -18.77 -19.84 0.37
CA ASN A 103 -18.23 -20.39 1.61
C ASN A 103 -16.89 -21.10 1.32
N LEU A 104 -16.02 -21.21 2.32
CA LEU A 104 -14.68 -21.82 2.20
C LEU A 104 -14.09 -22.16 3.58
N GLY A 105 -13.07 -23.02 3.61
CA GLY A 105 -12.37 -23.44 4.83
C GLY A 105 -11.42 -24.63 4.62
N PRO A 106 -10.79 -25.16 5.69
CA PRO A 106 -9.99 -26.38 5.63
C PRO A 106 -10.83 -27.62 5.32
N LEU A 107 -10.18 -28.70 4.86
CA LEU A 107 -10.85 -29.99 4.75
C LEU A 107 -11.15 -30.58 6.15
N PRO A 108 -12.32 -31.22 6.37
CA PRO A 108 -12.65 -31.79 7.68
C PRO A 108 -11.70 -32.92 8.09
N GLY A 109 -11.09 -32.80 9.27
CA GLY A 109 -10.02 -33.67 9.76
C GLY A 109 -8.59 -33.19 9.45
N GLU A 110 -8.46 -32.11 8.65
CA GLU A 110 -7.20 -31.50 8.21
C GLU A 110 -7.17 -30.02 8.63
N GLU A 111 -7.62 -29.72 9.85
CA GLU A 111 -7.69 -28.35 10.38
C GLU A 111 -6.32 -27.79 10.84
N TRP A 112 -5.29 -27.96 10.01
CA TRP A 112 -3.93 -27.44 10.20
C TRP A 112 -3.44 -26.71 8.94
N GLY A 113 -2.24 -26.12 9.02
CA GLY A 113 -1.61 -25.44 7.90
C GLY A 113 -0.22 -24.91 8.25
N PHE A 114 0.52 -24.42 7.24
CA PHE A 114 1.92 -23.99 7.41
C PHE A 114 2.18 -22.57 6.91
N THR A 115 3.25 -21.97 7.45
CA THR A 115 3.89 -20.75 6.93
C THR A 115 5.38 -20.97 7.11
N ALA A 116 6.17 -20.79 6.07
CA ALA A 116 7.61 -20.98 6.12
C ALA A 116 8.36 -19.87 5.38
N ILE A 117 9.67 -20.05 5.28
CA ILE A 117 10.52 -19.25 4.41
C ILE A 117 11.43 -20.23 3.68
N PHE A 118 11.47 -20.11 2.36
CA PHE A 118 12.36 -20.94 1.56
C PHE A 118 13.84 -20.61 1.79
N ASP A 119 14.69 -21.62 1.63
CA ASP A 119 16.14 -21.47 1.62
C ASP A 119 16.55 -20.58 0.42
N ARG A 120 17.53 -19.68 0.61
CA ARG A 120 18.01 -18.76 -0.43
C ARG A 120 18.42 -19.47 -1.73
N GLU A 121 18.83 -20.72 -1.64
CA GLU A 121 19.31 -21.54 -2.77
C GLU A 121 18.22 -22.46 -3.36
N ASN A 122 17.02 -22.51 -2.76
CA ASN A 122 15.86 -23.24 -3.29
C ASN A 122 14.56 -22.43 -3.04
N GLY A 123 14.24 -21.49 -3.94
CA GLY A 123 13.07 -20.60 -3.85
C GLY A 123 13.38 -19.26 -3.19
N GLY A 124 13.81 -19.30 -1.93
CA GLY A 124 14.17 -18.17 -1.06
C GLY A 124 13.03 -17.23 -0.62
N GLY A 125 13.13 -16.71 0.59
CA GLY A 125 12.40 -15.51 1.04
C GLY A 125 13.33 -14.32 1.30
N PHE A 126 13.16 -13.63 2.42
CA PHE A 126 13.81 -12.35 2.75
C PHE A 126 14.56 -12.38 4.11
N LEU A 127 13.98 -13.00 5.15
CA LEU A 127 14.59 -13.28 6.47
C LEU A 127 14.02 -14.60 7.05
N THR A 128 14.70 -15.31 7.96
CA THR A 128 14.35 -16.72 8.33
C THR A 128 14.41 -17.07 9.83
N ASP A 129 13.28 -17.44 10.48
CA ASP A 129 13.08 -18.10 11.82
C ASP A 129 12.61 -17.21 13.04
N HIS A 130 11.78 -17.52 14.07
CA HIS A 130 10.76 -18.53 14.40
C HIS A 130 10.11 -18.31 15.84
N PHE A 131 8.79 -18.54 16.06
CA PHE A 131 7.79 -17.81 16.94
C PHE A 131 7.38 -18.35 18.37
N PRO A 132 6.78 -17.50 19.26
CA PRO A 132 5.87 -17.93 20.35
C PRO A 132 4.48 -17.23 20.43
N CYS A 133 3.39 -18.02 20.31
CA CYS A 133 1.98 -17.70 20.66
C CYS A 133 1.39 -16.31 20.26
N VAL A 134 0.85 -16.21 19.05
CA VAL A 134 -0.16 -15.19 18.63
C VAL A 134 -1.47 -15.89 18.26
N ARG A 135 -2.61 -15.17 18.26
CA ARG A 135 -3.90 -15.67 17.79
C ARG A 135 -4.69 -14.60 17.06
N PHE A 136 -5.25 -14.95 15.90
CA PHE A 136 -6.19 -14.11 15.15
C PHE A 136 -7.24 -15.00 14.45
N PRO A 137 -8.45 -14.48 14.15
CA PRO A 137 -9.33 -15.09 13.17
C PRO A 137 -8.70 -14.91 11.78
N GLY A 138 -8.64 -15.99 11.00
CA GLY A 138 -8.11 -15.94 9.64
C GLY A 138 -9.05 -15.21 8.67
N LEU A 139 -8.46 -14.53 7.69
CA LEU A 139 -9.17 -14.03 6.51
C LEU A 139 -8.96 -15.05 5.38
N THR A 140 -9.80 -16.10 5.35
CA THR A 140 -9.62 -17.23 4.44
C THR A 140 -9.99 -16.87 3.00
N HIS A 141 -9.17 -17.28 2.02
CA HIS A 141 -9.26 -17.01 0.58
C HIS A 141 -8.43 -18.04 -0.22
N PRO A 142 -8.55 -18.12 -1.55
CA PRO A 142 -7.54 -18.74 -2.41
C PRO A 142 -6.49 -17.72 -2.89
N GLY A 143 -5.22 -18.11 -2.95
CA GLY A 143 -4.17 -17.39 -3.69
C GLY A 143 -4.36 -17.53 -5.21
N ILE A 144 -4.61 -18.78 -5.67
CA ILE A 144 -4.87 -19.09 -7.09
C ILE A 144 -6.35 -19.18 -7.41
N ILE A 145 -6.82 -18.28 -8.28
CA ILE A 145 -8.13 -18.38 -8.93
C ILE A 145 -8.06 -17.80 -10.35
N GLY A 146 -8.47 -18.56 -11.38
CA GLY A 146 -8.34 -18.10 -12.76
C GLY A 146 -8.95 -19.01 -13.83
N THR A 147 -8.87 -18.55 -15.08
CA THR A 147 -9.33 -19.27 -16.29
C THR A 147 -8.15 -19.68 -17.17
N ALA A 148 -8.29 -20.74 -17.97
CA ALA A 148 -7.26 -21.10 -18.94
C ALA A 148 -7.02 -19.98 -19.98
N PRO A 149 -5.75 -19.70 -20.36
CA PRO A 149 -5.41 -18.70 -21.37
C PRO A 149 -5.76 -19.19 -22.78
N SER A 150 -5.85 -18.26 -23.74
CA SER A 150 -5.75 -18.61 -25.17
C SER A 150 -4.29 -18.94 -25.53
N MET A 151 -4.07 -19.61 -26.66
CA MET A 151 -2.71 -19.85 -27.17
C MET A 151 -1.96 -18.54 -27.48
N GLU A 152 -2.68 -17.50 -27.92
CA GLU A 152 -2.12 -16.16 -28.14
C GLU A 152 -1.64 -15.53 -26.82
N LEU A 153 -2.44 -15.61 -25.75
CA LEU A 153 -2.07 -15.08 -24.44
C LEU A 153 -0.91 -15.87 -23.81
N LEU A 154 -0.92 -17.19 -23.92
CA LEU A 154 0.17 -18.05 -23.46
C LEU A 154 1.51 -17.70 -24.14
N ASN A 155 1.49 -17.41 -25.44
CA ASN A 155 2.69 -17.00 -26.18
C ASN A 155 3.20 -15.63 -25.71
N ILE A 156 2.30 -14.65 -25.49
CA ILE A 156 2.66 -13.32 -24.95
C ILE A 156 3.37 -13.46 -23.59
N TRP A 157 2.87 -14.33 -22.70
CA TRP A 157 3.52 -14.64 -21.42
C TRP A 157 4.91 -15.26 -21.62
N ASN A 158 4.99 -16.35 -22.38
CA ASN A 158 6.22 -17.11 -22.64
C ASN A 158 7.31 -16.32 -23.40
N GLU A 159 6.94 -15.25 -24.10
CA GLU A 159 7.85 -14.33 -24.79
C GLU A 159 8.38 -13.25 -23.83
N ARG A 160 7.49 -12.51 -23.14
CA ARG A 160 7.92 -11.40 -22.25
C ARG A 160 8.67 -11.87 -21.00
N GLU A 161 8.30 -13.04 -20.45
CA GLU A 161 8.96 -13.64 -19.30
C GLU A 161 10.37 -14.14 -19.67
N ARG A 162 10.54 -14.63 -20.91
CA ARG A 162 11.83 -15.01 -21.47
C ARG A 162 12.71 -13.80 -21.77
N GLU A 163 12.13 -12.72 -22.31
CA GLU A 163 12.88 -11.47 -22.54
C GLU A 163 13.43 -10.90 -21.22
N LEU A 164 12.64 -10.95 -20.13
CA LEU A 164 13.10 -10.57 -18.80
C LEU A 164 14.24 -11.47 -18.31
N GLU A 165 14.16 -12.79 -18.44
CA GLU A 165 15.24 -13.70 -18.03
C GLU A 165 16.53 -13.47 -18.84
N GLU A 166 16.41 -13.31 -20.16
CA GLU A 166 17.55 -13.15 -21.07
C GLU A 166 18.21 -11.76 -20.97
N ASN A 167 17.46 -10.69 -20.65
CA ASN A 167 17.95 -9.30 -20.67
C ASN A 167 17.88 -8.54 -19.33
N GLY A 168 17.05 -8.95 -18.38
CA GLY A 168 16.88 -8.30 -17.08
C GLY A 168 18.16 -8.23 -16.27
N LEU A 169 18.97 -9.30 -16.24
CA LEU A 169 20.27 -9.34 -15.55
C LEU A 169 21.30 -8.35 -16.13
N LYS A 170 21.07 -7.77 -17.32
CA LYS A 170 21.91 -6.71 -17.91
C LYS A 170 21.49 -5.29 -17.49
N SER A 171 20.32 -5.13 -16.87
CA SER A 171 19.67 -3.84 -16.60
C SER A 171 19.25 -3.63 -15.14
N LEU A 172 18.90 -4.70 -14.41
CA LEU A 172 18.51 -4.64 -13.00
C LEU A 172 19.72 -4.47 -12.07
N LYS A 173 19.85 -3.28 -11.48
CA LYS A 173 20.75 -2.99 -10.33
C LYS A 173 19.96 -2.86 -9.02
N LEU A 174 19.03 -3.78 -8.75
CA LEU A 174 18.19 -3.75 -7.56
C LEU A 174 18.98 -4.24 -6.34
N CYS A 175 19.18 -3.34 -5.35
CA CYS A 175 19.77 -3.58 -4.02
C CYS A 175 21.15 -4.28 -3.91
N GLU A 176 21.90 -4.45 -5.01
CA GLU A 176 23.26 -5.08 -5.08
C GLU A 176 23.42 -6.51 -4.49
N VAL A 177 22.34 -7.14 -4.03
CA VAL A 177 22.33 -8.56 -3.70
C VAL A 177 22.49 -9.36 -4.99
N LEU A 178 23.54 -10.18 -5.05
CA LEU A 178 23.79 -11.12 -6.15
C LEU A 178 22.56 -12.02 -6.34
N HIS A 179 21.86 -11.86 -7.48
CA HIS A 179 20.68 -12.65 -7.79
C HIS A 179 21.08 -14.11 -8.03
N SER A 180 20.76 -14.98 -7.07
CA SER A 180 20.93 -16.44 -7.16
C SER A 180 19.67 -17.17 -7.63
N ARG A 181 18.69 -16.42 -8.17
CA ARG A 181 17.37 -16.90 -8.61
C ARG A 181 17.10 -16.42 -10.04
N PRO A 182 16.28 -17.15 -10.83
CA PRO A 182 15.75 -16.63 -12.08
C PRO A 182 14.83 -15.43 -11.84
N LEU A 183 14.78 -14.52 -12.82
CA LEU A 183 13.88 -13.37 -12.88
C LEU A 183 12.48 -13.75 -13.38
N ALA A 184 12.33 -14.89 -14.06
CA ALA A 184 11.02 -15.47 -14.39
C ALA A 184 11.04 -17.00 -14.42
N ASN A 185 9.93 -17.62 -14.03
CA ASN A 185 9.76 -19.08 -14.01
C ASN A 185 9.24 -19.60 -15.35
N LEU A 186 10.14 -19.77 -16.32
CA LEU A 186 9.82 -20.22 -17.69
C LEU A 186 9.19 -21.63 -17.75
N PRO A 187 8.48 -21.99 -18.85
CA PRO A 187 7.94 -23.33 -19.08
C PRO A 187 8.97 -24.45 -18.86
N SER A 188 8.53 -25.53 -18.22
CA SER A 188 9.38 -26.69 -17.94
C SER A 188 8.57 -27.97 -17.76
N THR A 189 9.02 -29.02 -18.45
CA THR A 189 8.55 -30.40 -18.32
C THR A 189 8.84 -31.01 -16.96
N LYS A 190 9.86 -30.51 -16.24
CA LYS A 190 10.21 -30.99 -14.90
C LYS A 190 9.02 -30.80 -13.95
N GLY A 191 8.54 -31.90 -13.36
CA GLY A 191 7.40 -31.87 -12.44
C GLY A 191 6.07 -31.46 -13.08
N CYS A 192 5.94 -31.50 -14.42
CA CYS A 192 4.75 -31.03 -15.13
C CYS A 192 3.60 -32.05 -15.06
N VAL A 193 2.41 -31.61 -14.63
CA VAL A 193 1.19 -32.41 -14.57
C VAL A 193 0.06 -31.69 -15.30
N LEU A 194 -0.56 -32.37 -16.26
CA LEU A 194 -1.54 -31.82 -17.21
C LEU A 194 -2.93 -32.46 -17.05
N GLY A 195 -3.31 -32.80 -15.82
CA GLY A 195 -4.58 -33.43 -15.51
C GLY A 195 -4.74 -34.78 -16.21
N LYS A 196 -5.72 -34.88 -17.10
CA LYS A 196 -6.05 -36.14 -17.80
C LYS A 196 -5.03 -36.57 -18.87
N ILE A 197 -4.11 -35.69 -19.28
CA ILE A 197 -3.13 -35.98 -20.34
C ILE A 197 -1.94 -36.74 -19.72
N PRO A 198 -1.67 -38.01 -20.07
CA PRO A 198 -0.65 -38.82 -19.38
C PRO A 198 0.78 -38.38 -19.69
N GLU A 199 1.64 -38.36 -18.67
CA GLU A 199 3.08 -38.09 -18.80
C GLU A 199 3.75 -39.02 -19.84
N GLY A 200 4.63 -38.46 -20.67
CA GLY A 200 5.33 -39.18 -21.73
C GLY A 200 4.46 -39.57 -22.95
N SER A 201 3.21 -39.10 -23.04
CA SER A 201 2.43 -39.15 -24.28
C SER A 201 2.84 -38.03 -25.26
N GLU A 202 2.61 -38.21 -26.56
CA GLU A 202 2.93 -37.19 -27.59
C GLU A 202 2.21 -35.85 -27.34
N GLU A 203 0.97 -35.92 -26.85
CA GLU A 203 0.18 -34.75 -26.45
C GLU A 203 0.75 -34.07 -25.20
N TRP A 204 1.18 -34.84 -24.18
CA TRP A 204 1.85 -34.30 -23.01
C TRP A 204 3.19 -33.67 -23.36
N GLU A 205 4.02 -34.31 -24.20
CA GLU A 205 5.32 -33.78 -24.61
C GLU A 205 5.19 -32.46 -25.36
N LYS A 206 4.23 -32.34 -26.29
CA LYS A 206 3.92 -31.07 -26.94
C LYS A 206 3.61 -29.99 -25.89
N ILE A 207 2.63 -30.24 -25.03
CA ILE A 207 2.07 -29.24 -24.13
C ILE A 207 3.05 -28.88 -23.00
N ALA A 208 3.73 -29.86 -22.40
CA ALA A 208 4.59 -29.66 -21.24
C ALA A 208 5.86 -28.83 -21.52
N ASN A 209 6.24 -28.68 -22.79
CA ASN A 209 7.34 -27.80 -23.22
C ASN A 209 6.91 -26.33 -23.41
N GLU A 210 5.61 -26.04 -23.58
CA GLU A 210 5.08 -24.69 -23.81
C GLU A 210 4.12 -24.17 -22.71
N ALA A 211 3.60 -25.04 -21.85
CA ALA A 211 2.67 -24.68 -20.78
C ALA A 211 3.33 -23.85 -19.66
N ALA A 212 2.75 -22.68 -19.37
CA ALA A 212 3.32 -21.71 -18.44
C ALA A 212 3.21 -22.18 -16.97
N ARG A 213 4.20 -21.79 -16.15
CA ARG A 213 4.18 -21.99 -14.69
C ARG A 213 3.06 -21.16 -14.06
N THR A 214 2.40 -21.71 -13.05
CA THR A 214 1.28 -21.04 -12.35
C THR A 214 1.73 -19.97 -11.35
N ILE A 215 3.05 -19.78 -11.15
CA ILE A 215 3.64 -18.95 -10.09
C ILE A 215 3.17 -17.48 -10.13
N PRO A 216 3.35 -16.70 -11.22
CA PRO A 216 2.92 -15.32 -11.21
C PRO A 216 1.43 -15.19 -11.59
N GLY A 217 0.76 -14.24 -10.94
CA GLY A 217 -0.52 -13.68 -11.37
C GLY A 217 -0.38 -12.94 -12.70
N ARG A 218 -1.42 -13.02 -13.53
CA ARG A 218 -1.43 -12.55 -14.92
C ARG A 218 -2.82 -12.05 -15.31
N GLU A 219 -3.01 -11.80 -16.60
CA GLU A 219 -4.26 -11.31 -17.19
C GLU A 219 -5.48 -12.20 -16.95
N ASN A 220 -5.30 -13.47 -16.56
CA ASN A 220 -6.37 -14.43 -16.28
C ASN A 220 -6.72 -14.56 -14.78
N GLY A 221 -6.19 -13.69 -13.92
CA GLY A 221 -6.02 -13.98 -12.50
C GLY A 221 -4.80 -14.87 -12.32
N GLY A 222 -4.98 -16.08 -11.78
CA GLY A 222 -3.86 -16.95 -11.40
C GLY A 222 -3.48 -16.70 -9.94
N ASN A 223 -2.18 -16.74 -9.61
CA ASN A 223 -1.70 -16.42 -8.25
C ASN A 223 -1.68 -14.91 -8.05
N CYS A 224 -2.72 -14.38 -7.42
CA CYS A 224 -2.83 -12.93 -7.20
C CYS A 224 -2.70 -12.56 -5.73
N ASP A 225 -2.87 -13.53 -4.83
CA ASP A 225 -2.54 -13.43 -3.39
C ASP A 225 -3.22 -12.24 -2.72
N ILE A 226 -4.46 -12.03 -3.17
CA ILE A 226 -5.32 -10.95 -2.74
C ILE A 226 -6.15 -11.48 -1.58
N LYS A 227 -5.69 -11.27 -0.35
CA LYS A 227 -6.40 -11.72 0.87
C LYS A 227 -7.86 -11.26 0.96
N ASN A 228 -8.23 -10.20 0.23
CA ASN A 228 -9.60 -9.69 0.12
C ASN A 228 -10.52 -10.51 -0.82
N LEU A 229 -10.04 -11.56 -1.50
CA LEU A 229 -10.83 -12.57 -2.22
C LEU A 229 -11.43 -13.63 -1.26
N SER A 230 -11.99 -13.15 -0.15
CA SER A 230 -12.48 -13.97 0.96
C SER A 230 -13.95 -14.37 0.82
N ARG A 231 -14.58 -14.78 1.93
CA ARG A 231 -15.96 -15.24 1.95
C ARG A 231 -16.96 -14.16 1.52
N GLY A 232 -17.71 -14.47 0.47
CA GLY A 232 -18.69 -13.60 -0.15
C GLY A 232 -18.09 -12.62 -1.17
N SER A 233 -16.77 -12.67 -1.41
CA SER A 233 -16.17 -11.94 -2.51
C SER A 233 -16.64 -12.49 -3.86
N LYS A 234 -16.62 -11.64 -4.88
CA LYS A 234 -17.09 -11.98 -6.22
C LYS A 234 -16.15 -11.42 -7.29
N ILE A 235 -15.37 -12.30 -7.92
CA ILE A 235 -14.40 -11.96 -8.95
C ILE A 235 -15.00 -12.10 -10.35
N TYR A 236 -14.59 -11.24 -11.28
CA TYR A 236 -15.03 -11.22 -12.67
C TYR A 236 -13.85 -11.53 -13.59
N LEU A 237 -13.66 -12.81 -13.90
CA LEU A 237 -12.52 -13.32 -14.66
C LEU A 237 -12.75 -13.19 -16.19
N PRO A 238 -11.77 -12.71 -16.97
CA PRO A 238 -11.82 -12.71 -18.43
C PRO A 238 -11.80 -14.13 -19.02
N VAL A 239 -12.71 -14.42 -19.96
CA VAL A 239 -12.76 -15.72 -20.63
C VAL A 239 -11.96 -15.68 -21.93
N PHE A 240 -10.96 -16.57 -22.06
CA PHE A 240 -10.10 -16.67 -23.26
C PHE A 240 -10.36 -17.92 -24.12
N VAL A 241 -11.03 -18.95 -23.59
CA VAL A 241 -11.31 -20.23 -24.28
C VAL A 241 -12.77 -20.66 -24.12
N GLU A 242 -13.22 -21.61 -24.95
CA GLU A 242 -14.57 -22.18 -24.77
C GLU A 242 -14.70 -22.86 -23.40
N GLY A 243 -15.78 -22.56 -22.69
CA GLY A 243 -16.08 -23.13 -21.38
C GLY A 243 -15.33 -22.46 -20.22
N ALA A 244 -14.50 -21.45 -20.49
CA ALA A 244 -13.59 -20.77 -19.57
C ALA A 244 -12.49 -21.64 -18.94
N ASN A 245 -12.72 -22.94 -18.75
CA ASN A 245 -11.78 -23.90 -18.16
C ASN A 245 -11.16 -23.31 -16.87
N PHE A 246 -12.04 -23.06 -15.91
CA PHE A 246 -11.74 -22.42 -14.63
C PHE A 246 -11.00 -23.38 -13.68
N SER A 247 -9.95 -22.89 -13.02
CA SER A 247 -9.18 -23.65 -12.02
C SER A 247 -8.85 -22.78 -10.80
N THR A 248 -8.67 -23.44 -9.66
CA THR A 248 -8.31 -22.80 -8.39
C THR A 248 -7.53 -23.77 -7.50
N GLY A 249 -6.75 -23.24 -6.57
CA GLY A 249 -5.85 -23.94 -5.65
C GLY A 249 -5.39 -22.97 -4.57
N ASP A 250 -4.24 -23.22 -3.94
CA ASP A 250 -3.60 -22.32 -2.96
C ASP A 250 -4.56 -21.82 -1.88
N MET A 251 -5.01 -22.72 -1.01
CA MET A 251 -6.00 -22.35 0.00
C MET A 251 -5.32 -21.73 1.22
N HIS A 252 -5.47 -20.42 1.37
CA HIS A 252 -4.93 -19.63 2.46
C HIS A 252 -5.96 -19.49 3.58
N PHE A 253 -5.65 -19.96 4.80
CA PHE A 253 -6.47 -19.69 5.98
C PHE A 253 -6.42 -18.20 6.37
N SER A 254 -5.29 -17.53 6.16
CA SER A 254 -5.04 -16.11 6.41
C SER A 254 -3.75 -15.66 5.69
N GLN A 255 -3.61 -14.39 5.34
CA GLN A 255 -2.40 -13.83 4.71
C GLN A 255 -2.27 -12.34 5.08
N GLY A 256 -1.04 -11.83 5.02
CA GLY A 256 -0.72 -10.40 5.04
C GLY A 256 -0.57 -9.81 3.64
N ASP A 257 -0.68 -8.48 3.52
CA ASP A 257 -0.46 -7.80 2.24
C ASP A 257 1.00 -7.98 1.78
N GLY A 258 1.19 -8.36 0.52
CA GLY A 258 2.47 -8.66 -0.11
C GLY A 258 2.90 -10.12 -0.02
N GLU A 259 2.24 -10.97 0.79
CA GLU A 259 2.60 -12.40 0.94
C GLU A 259 4.10 -12.58 1.23
N VAL A 260 4.64 -11.74 2.13
CA VAL A 260 6.08 -11.39 2.09
C VAL A 260 7.07 -12.54 2.29
N SER A 261 6.63 -13.74 2.69
CA SER A 261 7.47 -14.93 2.87
C SER A 261 7.56 -15.92 1.70
N PHE A 262 6.72 -15.82 0.67
CA PHE A 262 6.68 -16.67 -0.55
C PHE A 262 6.43 -18.17 -0.35
N CYS A 263 6.62 -18.67 0.87
CA CYS A 263 5.91 -19.80 1.44
C CYS A 263 5.03 -19.25 2.57
N GLY A 264 4.28 -18.20 2.26
CA GLY A 264 3.54 -17.38 3.21
C GLY A 264 2.10 -17.80 3.37
N ALA A 265 1.24 -16.81 3.56
CA ALA A 265 -0.12 -17.05 4.05
C ALA A 265 -0.14 -18.00 5.28
N ILE A 266 -1.23 -18.75 5.43
CA ILE A 266 -1.30 -19.98 6.24
C ILE A 266 -1.87 -21.02 5.29
N GLU A 267 -0.98 -21.81 4.72
CA GLU A 267 -1.19 -22.79 3.68
C GLU A 267 -1.98 -23.99 4.18
N MET A 268 -3.03 -24.40 3.49
CA MET A 268 -3.81 -25.58 3.88
C MET A 268 -4.38 -26.34 2.67
N SER A 269 -4.67 -27.63 2.88
CA SER A 269 -5.66 -28.33 2.05
C SER A 269 -7.06 -27.83 2.44
N GLY A 270 -7.89 -27.46 1.46
CA GLY A 270 -9.12 -26.72 1.71
C GLY A 270 -10.26 -27.01 0.74
N PHE A 271 -11.36 -26.28 0.90
CA PHE A 271 -12.48 -26.31 -0.03
C PHE A 271 -13.01 -24.92 -0.35
N LEU A 272 -13.59 -24.80 -1.55
CA LEU A 272 -14.34 -23.64 -2.02
C LEU A 272 -15.76 -24.09 -2.41
N GLU A 273 -16.78 -23.43 -1.87
CA GLU A 273 -18.16 -23.52 -2.34
C GLU A 273 -18.44 -22.27 -3.20
N LEU A 274 -18.61 -22.49 -4.51
CA LEU A 274 -18.66 -21.46 -5.53
C LEU A 274 -20.02 -21.42 -6.24
N LYS A 275 -20.36 -20.25 -6.78
CA LYS A 275 -21.45 -20.04 -7.74
C LYS A 275 -20.93 -19.23 -8.92
N CYS A 276 -21.07 -19.76 -10.13
CA CYS A 276 -20.61 -19.12 -11.36
C CYS A 276 -21.76 -18.50 -12.17
N GLU A 277 -21.50 -17.39 -12.86
CA GLU A 277 -22.40 -16.81 -13.87
C GLU A 277 -21.62 -16.28 -15.08
N ILE A 278 -22.15 -16.48 -16.29
CA ILE A 278 -21.55 -15.97 -17.52
C ILE A 278 -22.17 -14.61 -17.90
N ILE A 279 -21.34 -13.59 -18.05
CA ILE A 279 -21.71 -12.28 -18.60
C ILE A 279 -21.24 -12.23 -20.06
N ARG A 280 -22.19 -12.38 -20.99
CA ARG A 280 -21.90 -12.52 -22.43
C ARG A 280 -21.28 -11.25 -23.01
N GLY A 281 -20.11 -11.37 -23.64
CA GLY A 281 -19.32 -10.24 -24.15
C GLY A 281 -18.74 -9.31 -23.06
N GLY A 282 -18.75 -9.74 -21.79
CA GLY A 282 -18.43 -8.91 -20.64
C GLY A 282 -17.04 -8.27 -20.64
N MET A 283 -16.02 -8.89 -21.27
CA MET A 283 -14.67 -8.30 -21.31
C MET A 283 -14.68 -6.96 -22.05
N LYS A 284 -15.48 -6.83 -23.11
CA LYS A 284 -15.58 -5.59 -23.90
C LYS A 284 -16.39 -4.51 -23.19
N GLU A 285 -17.44 -4.89 -22.47
CA GLU A 285 -18.30 -3.95 -21.75
C GLU A 285 -17.57 -3.40 -20.50
N TYR A 286 -16.88 -4.27 -19.75
CA TYR A 286 -16.36 -3.94 -18.42
C TYR A 286 -14.84 -3.81 -18.36
N LEU A 287 -14.06 -4.75 -18.87
CA LEU A 287 -12.59 -4.70 -18.74
C LEU A 287 -11.92 -3.72 -19.70
N THR A 288 -10.66 -3.41 -19.43
CA THR A 288 -9.89 -2.40 -20.15
C THR A 288 -8.64 -3.04 -20.76
N PRO A 289 -8.51 -3.08 -22.09
CA PRO A 289 -7.25 -3.44 -22.74
C PRO A 289 -6.19 -2.37 -22.47
N MET A 290 -5.15 -2.72 -21.72
CA MET A 290 -4.10 -1.81 -21.27
C MET A 290 -2.72 -2.16 -21.84
N GLY A 291 -2.66 -2.86 -22.98
CA GLY A 291 -1.41 -3.22 -23.64
C GLY A 291 -1.57 -3.35 -25.15
N PRO A 292 -0.57 -3.89 -25.86
CA PRO A 292 -0.54 -3.93 -27.32
C PRO A 292 -1.61 -4.83 -27.96
N THR A 293 -2.28 -5.69 -27.18
CA THR A 293 -3.37 -6.56 -27.66
C THR A 293 -4.61 -6.48 -26.77
N PRO A 294 -5.82 -6.81 -27.30
CA PRO A 294 -7.06 -6.90 -26.52
C PRO A 294 -7.05 -7.89 -25.34
N LEU A 295 -6.01 -8.72 -25.22
CA LEU A 295 -5.84 -9.72 -24.18
C LEU A 295 -5.18 -9.16 -22.91
N HIS A 296 -4.57 -7.97 -22.99
CA HIS A 296 -3.92 -7.27 -21.88
C HIS A 296 -4.96 -6.62 -20.95
N VAL A 297 -5.75 -7.43 -20.25
CA VAL A 297 -6.78 -7.04 -19.28
C VAL A 297 -6.44 -7.62 -17.91
N ASN A 298 -6.99 -7.05 -16.83
CA ASN A 298 -6.93 -7.65 -15.49
C ASN A 298 -8.35 -7.97 -14.99
N PRO A 299 -8.52 -8.93 -14.07
CA PRO A 299 -9.77 -9.10 -13.34
C PRO A 299 -10.17 -7.86 -12.52
N ILE A 300 -11.43 -7.86 -12.11
CA ILE A 300 -12.00 -6.94 -11.13
C ILE A 300 -12.84 -7.76 -10.14
N PHE A 301 -12.97 -7.30 -8.89
CA PHE A 301 -13.75 -8.06 -7.89
C PHE A 301 -14.49 -7.17 -6.88
N GLU A 302 -15.51 -7.73 -6.26
CA GLU A 302 -16.20 -7.17 -5.08
C GLU A 302 -15.64 -7.81 -3.81
N ILE A 303 -15.31 -7.00 -2.79
CA ILE A 303 -14.86 -7.51 -1.48
C ILE A 303 -16.06 -8.10 -0.71
N GLY A 304 -15.87 -9.29 -0.14
CA GLY A 304 -16.89 -10.00 0.62
C GLY A 304 -17.26 -9.32 1.94
N PRO A 305 -18.53 -9.40 2.39
CA PRO A 305 -19.01 -8.68 3.58
C PRO A 305 -18.59 -9.33 4.91
N VAL A 306 -17.63 -10.26 4.91
CA VAL A 306 -17.19 -11.04 6.07
C VAL A 306 -15.67 -10.96 6.20
N GLU A 307 -15.21 -10.16 7.15
CA GLU A 307 -13.80 -9.84 7.40
C GLU A 307 -13.48 -9.86 8.91
N PRO A 308 -12.24 -10.21 9.33
CA PRO A 308 -11.71 -9.84 10.63
C PRO A 308 -11.74 -8.32 10.85
N ARG A 309 -12.38 -7.86 11.93
CA ARG A 309 -12.44 -6.42 12.28
C ARG A 309 -11.60 -6.10 13.50
N PHE A 310 -10.49 -5.40 13.27
CA PHE A 310 -9.61 -4.88 14.31
C PHE A 310 -9.87 -3.39 14.52
N SER A 311 -9.75 -2.92 15.77
CA SER A 311 -10.09 -1.54 16.17
C SER A 311 -8.91 -0.68 16.60
N GLU A 312 -7.72 -1.26 16.69
CA GLU A 312 -6.48 -0.59 17.12
C GLU A 312 -5.32 -1.16 16.28
N TRP A 313 -4.65 -0.29 15.54
CA TRP A 313 -3.56 -0.64 14.62
C TRP A 313 -2.30 0.15 14.97
N LEU A 314 -1.13 -0.49 14.85
CA LEU A 314 0.17 0.17 14.90
C LEU A 314 0.79 0.10 13.51
N VAL A 315 1.17 1.26 12.96
CA VAL A 315 1.60 1.42 11.57
C VAL A 315 3.08 1.78 11.50
N PHE A 316 3.77 1.17 10.54
CA PHE A 316 5.18 1.37 10.25
C PHE A 316 5.35 2.02 8.89
N GLU A 317 6.07 3.15 8.85
CA GLU A 317 6.32 3.90 7.62
C GLU A 317 7.60 3.40 6.92
N GLY A 318 7.65 3.53 5.60
CA GLY A 318 8.84 3.30 4.79
C GLY A 318 8.87 4.19 3.54
N ILE A 319 10.06 4.51 3.10
CA ILE A 319 10.35 5.44 1.99
C ILE A 319 11.30 4.78 0.98
N SER A 320 11.42 5.32 -0.24
CA SER A 320 12.31 4.85 -1.33
C SER A 320 13.82 5.03 -1.06
N VAL A 321 14.29 4.69 0.14
CA VAL A 321 15.70 4.68 0.57
C VAL A 321 16.02 3.29 1.11
N ASP A 322 17.03 2.64 0.54
CA ASP A 322 17.38 1.26 0.91
C ASP A 322 18.25 1.16 2.18
N GLU A 323 18.61 -0.06 2.58
CA GLU A 323 19.41 -0.33 3.78
C GLU A 323 20.88 0.13 3.68
N SER A 324 21.36 0.48 2.48
CA SER A 324 22.67 1.14 2.29
C SER A 324 22.59 2.66 2.48
N GLY A 325 21.39 3.22 2.59
CA GLY A 325 21.13 4.66 2.63
C GLY A 325 21.00 5.30 1.24
N ARG A 326 21.07 4.50 0.17
CA ARG A 326 20.98 4.96 -1.21
C ARG A 326 19.55 5.36 -1.57
N GLN A 327 19.43 6.48 -2.27
CA GLN A 327 18.17 7.04 -2.74
C GLN A 327 17.71 6.34 -4.03
N HIS A 328 16.45 5.90 -4.06
CA HIS A 328 15.72 5.46 -5.26
C HIS A 328 14.65 6.50 -5.62
N TYR A 329 14.02 6.37 -6.79
CA TYR A 329 13.04 7.33 -7.31
C TYR A 329 11.64 6.70 -7.42
N LEU A 330 10.72 7.11 -6.53
CA LEU A 330 9.32 6.71 -6.47
C LEU A 330 9.11 5.18 -6.52
N ASP A 331 10.02 4.46 -5.88
CA ASP A 331 10.03 3.01 -5.78
C ASP A 331 9.20 2.57 -4.56
N ALA A 332 8.00 2.05 -4.83
CA ALA A 332 7.08 1.53 -3.82
C ALA A 332 7.52 0.16 -3.27
N SER A 333 8.27 -0.64 -4.04
CA SER A 333 8.79 -1.93 -3.60
C SER A 333 9.88 -1.73 -2.52
N VAL A 334 10.79 -0.77 -2.71
CA VAL A 334 11.77 -0.34 -1.70
C VAL A 334 11.08 0.31 -0.49
N ALA A 335 10.08 1.17 -0.71
CA ALA A 335 9.33 1.78 0.39
C ALA A 335 8.59 0.75 1.24
N TYR A 336 7.96 -0.27 0.64
CA TYR A 336 7.25 -1.31 1.39
C TYR A 336 8.23 -2.26 2.10
N LYS A 337 9.31 -2.66 1.43
CA LYS A 337 10.45 -3.36 2.03
C LYS A 337 10.94 -2.66 3.31
N ARG A 338 11.04 -1.33 3.28
CA ARG A 338 11.43 -0.50 4.43
C ARG A 338 10.40 -0.56 5.57
N ALA A 339 9.10 -0.46 5.28
CA ALA A 339 8.04 -0.59 6.28
C ALA A 339 8.05 -1.98 6.97
N VAL A 340 8.23 -3.05 6.19
CA VAL A 340 8.37 -4.43 6.68
C VAL A 340 9.59 -4.59 7.61
N LEU A 341 10.75 -4.05 7.22
CA LEU A 341 11.99 -4.12 8.03
C LEU A 341 11.87 -3.33 9.35
N ASN A 342 11.20 -2.17 9.32
CA ASN A 342 10.93 -1.36 10.51
C ASN A 342 10.01 -2.11 11.50
N ALA A 343 8.94 -2.75 11.01
CA ALA A 343 8.05 -3.57 11.82
C ALA A 343 8.76 -4.78 12.46
N ILE A 344 9.61 -5.45 11.69
CA ILE A 344 10.38 -6.64 12.10
C ILE A 344 11.27 -6.35 13.31
N ASP A 345 12.10 -5.31 13.22
CA ASP A 345 13.03 -4.98 14.31
C ASP A 345 12.31 -4.33 15.49
N TYR A 346 11.25 -3.55 15.26
CA TYR A 346 10.39 -3.03 16.33
C TYR A 346 9.81 -4.15 17.19
N LEU A 347 9.11 -5.12 16.58
CA LEU A 347 8.48 -6.22 17.31
C LEU A 347 9.52 -7.15 17.94
N SER A 348 10.73 -7.27 17.37
CA SER A 348 11.83 -8.02 17.98
C SER A 348 12.17 -7.54 19.40
N LYS A 349 12.03 -6.23 19.66
CA LYS A 349 12.33 -5.62 20.97
C LYS A 349 11.40 -6.10 22.09
N PHE A 350 10.28 -6.75 21.75
CA PHE A 350 9.33 -7.38 22.68
C PHE A 350 9.66 -8.84 23.04
N GLY A 351 10.74 -9.39 22.48
CA GLY A 351 11.20 -10.77 22.75
C GLY A 351 10.84 -11.78 21.65
N TYR A 352 10.28 -11.32 20.53
CA TYR A 352 10.32 -12.06 19.28
C TYR A 352 11.75 -11.95 18.69
N SER A 353 12.24 -12.94 17.95
CA SER A 353 13.34 -12.69 16.99
C SER A 353 12.79 -11.95 15.75
N LYS A 354 13.65 -11.47 14.85
CA LYS A 354 13.22 -10.69 13.68
C LYS A 354 12.33 -11.48 12.75
N GLU A 355 12.60 -12.78 12.68
CA GLU A 355 12.21 -13.59 11.57
C GLU A 355 11.07 -14.57 11.91
N GLN A 356 10.65 -14.56 13.19
CA GLN A 356 9.27 -14.85 13.60
C GLN A 356 8.32 -13.72 13.21
N VAL A 357 8.73 -12.46 13.41
CA VAL A 357 7.89 -11.32 13.04
C VAL A 357 7.66 -11.33 11.53
N TYR A 358 8.68 -11.62 10.73
CA TYR A 358 8.54 -11.79 9.28
C TYR A 358 7.48 -12.84 8.89
N LEU A 359 7.52 -14.05 9.46
CA LEU A 359 6.47 -15.06 9.24
C LEU A 359 5.09 -14.55 9.65
N LEU A 360 4.99 -13.87 10.80
CA LEU A 360 3.75 -13.24 11.26
C LEU A 360 3.23 -12.18 10.29
N LEU A 361 4.11 -11.36 9.70
CA LEU A 361 3.73 -10.34 8.73
C LEU A 361 3.21 -10.93 7.42
N SER A 362 3.67 -12.13 7.05
CA SER A 362 3.19 -12.87 5.89
C SER A 362 1.83 -13.55 6.12
N CYS A 363 1.51 -13.93 7.37
CA CYS A 363 0.35 -14.78 7.68
C CYS A 363 -0.80 -14.07 8.44
N CYS A 364 -0.50 -13.04 9.24
CA CYS A 364 -1.52 -12.24 9.91
C CYS A 364 -2.13 -11.21 8.95
N PRO A 365 -3.40 -10.79 9.15
CA PRO A 365 -4.07 -9.81 8.30
C PRO A 365 -3.58 -8.38 8.57
N CYS A 366 -2.30 -8.13 8.30
CA CYS A 366 -1.69 -6.81 8.21
C CYS A 366 -2.12 -6.11 6.91
N GLU A 367 -1.96 -4.78 6.85
CA GLU A 367 -2.28 -3.99 5.65
C GLU A 367 -1.07 -3.25 5.10
N GLY A 368 -0.77 -3.48 3.82
CA GLY A 368 0.38 -2.94 3.11
C GLY A 368 -0.08 -1.96 2.04
N ARG A 369 -0.03 -0.67 2.37
CA ARG A 369 -0.61 0.41 1.55
C ARG A 369 0.46 1.27 0.89
N ILE A 370 0.21 1.68 -0.34
CA ILE A 370 0.96 2.74 -1.03
C ILE A 370 0.31 4.06 -0.61
N SER A 371 0.89 4.77 0.35
CA SER A 371 0.27 5.99 0.92
C SER A 371 0.43 7.19 -0.02
N GLY A 372 1.64 7.42 -0.53
CA GLY A 372 1.97 8.46 -1.51
C GLY A 372 2.96 7.93 -2.56
N ILE A 373 2.82 8.30 -3.82
CA ILE A 373 3.70 7.85 -4.91
C ILE A 373 4.12 8.98 -5.87
N VAL A 374 4.06 10.22 -5.40
CA VAL A 374 4.20 11.43 -6.22
C VAL A 374 5.32 12.38 -5.77
N ASP A 375 5.76 12.30 -4.52
CA ASP A 375 6.69 13.24 -3.87
C ASP A 375 8.17 12.94 -4.16
N ALA A 376 8.66 13.43 -5.30
CA ALA A 376 10.04 13.17 -5.73
C ALA A 376 11.09 13.54 -4.66
N PRO A 377 11.97 12.60 -4.24
CA PRO A 377 12.20 11.26 -4.81
C PRO A 377 11.48 10.09 -4.13
N ASN A 378 10.78 10.28 -3.00
CA ASN A 378 10.30 9.18 -2.16
C ASN A 378 8.83 8.81 -2.44
N ALA A 379 8.58 7.57 -2.85
CA ALA A 379 7.30 6.95 -2.57
C ALA A 379 7.23 6.60 -1.07
N VAL A 380 6.03 6.62 -0.50
CA VAL A 380 5.75 6.32 0.90
C VAL A 380 4.81 5.13 0.98
N ALA A 381 5.25 4.07 1.65
CA ALA A 381 4.45 2.89 1.91
C ALA A 381 4.31 2.66 3.42
N THR A 382 3.19 2.06 3.81
CA THR A 382 2.88 1.80 5.22
C THR A 382 2.47 0.35 5.44
N LEU A 383 2.91 -0.21 6.55
CA LEU A 383 2.50 -1.52 7.04
C LEU A 383 1.74 -1.38 8.37
N ALA A 384 0.42 -1.59 8.34
CA ALA A 384 -0.44 -1.54 9.52
C ALA A 384 -0.61 -2.94 10.13
N ILE A 385 -0.32 -3.07 11.43
CA ILE A 385 -0.44 -4.33 12.17
C ILE A 385 -1.57 -4.22 13.20
N PRO A 386 -2.55 -5.14 13.23
CA PRO A 386 -3.64 -5.09 14.18
C PRO A 386 -3.13 -5.47 15.58
N THR A 387 -3.11 -4.51 16.51
CA THR A 387 -2.51 -4.69 17.85
C THR A 387 -3.21 -5.75 18.70
N ALA A 388 -4.48 -6.05 18.40
CA ALA A 388 -5.32 -6.99 19.13
C ALA A 388 -4.93 -8.47 18.95
N ILE A 389 -3.97 -8.80 18.08
CA ILE A 389 -3.48 -10.19 17.90
C ILE A 389 -2.44 -10.61 18.95
N PHE A 390 -1.89 -9.65 19.70
CA PHE A 390 -0.86 -9.84 20.73
C PHE A 390 -1.47 -9.93 22.13
N ASP A 391 -0.89 -10.75 23.03
CA ASP A 391 -1.31 -10.85 24.44
C ASP A 391 -0.80 -9.69 25.32
N GLN A 392 0.05 -8.84 24.74
CA GLN A 392 0.67 -7.66 25.33
C GLN A 392 0.51 -6.44 24.42
N ASP A 393 0.33 -5.28 25.04
CA ASP A 393 0.11 -4.02 24.33
C ASP A 393 1.45 -3.45 23.82
N ILE A 394 1.71 -3.67 22.54
CA ILE A 394 2.95 -3.36 21.80
C ILE A 394 3.20 -1.86 21.53
N ARG A 395 2.34 -0.95 21.99
CA ARG A 395 2.45 0.49 21.65
C ARG A 395 3.58 1.24 22.39
N PRO A 396 4.22 2.26 21.77
CA PRO A 396 5.27 3.05 22.42
C PRO A 396 4.79 3.87 23.61
N LYS A 397 5.55 3.82 24.72
CA LYS A 397 5.18 4.38 26.04
C LYS A 397 6.36 5.09 26.71
N ARG A 398 6.04 5.97 27.68
CA ARG A 398 7.03 6.59 28.59
C ARG A 398 7.71 5.58 29.54
N SER A 399 7.11 4.41 29.76
CA SER A 399 7.71 3.29 30.51
C SER A 399 8.71 2.53 29.64
N LYS A 400 9.70 1.88 30.26
CA LYS A 400 10.54 0.89 29.56
C LYS A 400 9.69 -0.24 28.96
N LEU A 401 10.17 -0.82 27.87
CA LEU A 401 9.59 -2.00 27.24
C LEU A 401 9.42 -3.17 28.24
N PRO A 402 8.28 -3.88 28.22
CA PRO A 402 8.19 -5.20 28.83
C PRO A 402 9.03 -6.19 28.00
N ILE A 403 9.87 -6.98 28.67
CA ILE A 403 10.76 -7.94 27.98
C ILE A 403 10.14 -9.33 28.05
N GLY A 404 9.77 -9.87 26.89
CA GLY A 404 9.34 -11.26 26.70
C GLY A 404 7.84 -11.52 26.88
N PRO A 405 7.30 -12.57 26.24
CA PRO A 405 5.88 -12.92 26.32
C PRO A 405 5.49 -13.40 27.72
N ARG A 406 4.23 -13.18 28.11
CA ARG A 406 3.73 -13.61 29.44
C ARG A 406 3.54 -15.11 29.58
N VAL A 407 3.51 -15.85 28.47
CA VAL A 407 3.34 -17.31 28.44
C VAL A 407 4.35 -17.91 27.47
N VAL A 408 5.32 -18.65 28.02
CA VAL A 408 6.21 -19.51 27.23
C VAL A 408 5.67 -20.94 27.23
N ARG A 409 5.51 -21.54 26.06
CA ARG A 409 5.24 -22.97 25.87
C ARG A 409 6.08 -23.48 24.71
N ASN A 410 7.03 -24.37 25.04
CA ASN A 410 8.13 -24.86 24.20
C ASN A 410 9.13 -23.77 23.71
N PRO A 411 10.40 -24.15 23.48
CA PRO A 411 11.41 -23.30 22.84
C PRO A 411 11.45 -23.53 21.32
N ASP A 412 11.84 -22.48 20.59
CA ASP A 412 12.40 -22.45 19.22
C ASP A 412 11.78 -23.38 18.15
N ILE A 413 11.12 -22.81 17.12
CA ILE A 413 10.69 -23.59 15.93
C ILE A 413 11.95 -24.07 15.16
N PRO A 414 11.92 -25.28 14.57
CA PRO A 414 13.04 -25.93 13.87
C PRO A 414 13.82 -25.10 12.86
N ARG A 415 15.14 -25.29 12.83
CA ARG A 415 16.06 -24.70 11.85
C ARG A 415 16.92 -25.77 11.21
N CYS A 416 17.18 -25.68 9.90
CA CYS A 416 18.24 -26.47 9.27
C CYS A 416 19.60 -25.76 9.48
N THR A 417 20.65 -26.49 9.86
CA THR A 417 21.96 -25.89 10.18
C THR A 417 22.77 -25.57 8.92
N TYR A 418 23.25 -24.33 8.82
CA TYR A 418 24.35 -23.93 7.93
C TYR A 418 25.71 -24.35 8.52
N ASP A 419 26.59 -24.96 7.73
CA ASP A 419 27.78 -25.72 8.19
C ASP A 419 29.09 -24.90 8.27
N GLY A 420 28.99 -23.63 8.70
CA GLY A 420 30.13 -22.72 8.87
C GLY A 420 30.74 -22.71 10.28
N ASN A 421 31.92 -23.32 10.46
CA ASN A 421 32.64 -23.37 11.74
C ASN A 421 33.13 -21.99 12.25
N LEU A 422 32.82 -21.61 13.51
CA LEU A 422 33.70 -21.03 14.57
C LEU A 422 32.86 -20.56 15.80
N PRO A 423 33.45 -20.26 16.99
CA PRO A 423 32.74 -20.39 18.28
C PRO A 423 32.08 -19.11 18.86
N ILE A 424 31.06 -19.35 19.71
CA ILE A 424 30.28 -18.33 20.44
C ILE A 424 30.82 -18.13 21.87
N THR A 425 30.84 -16.88 22.36
CA THR A 425 31.21 -16.51 23.74
C THR A 425 30.01 -16.53 24.71
N LYS A 426 30.27 -16.80 26.00
CA LYS A 426 29.27 -16.75 27.10
C LYS A 426 29.81 -15.94 28.29
N ASN A 427 28.96 -15.18 28.97
CA ASN A 427 29.12 -14.77 30.38
C ASN A 427 27.78 -14.29 30.99
N PRO A 428 27.63 -14.10 32.32
CA PRO A 428 26.45 -14.67 32.99
C PRO A 428 25.65 -13.75 33.94
N GLY A 429 24.40 -14.15 34.16
CA GLY A 429 23.71 -14.23 35.47
C GLY A 429 23.74 -13.05 36.46
N ALA A 430 22.55 -12.50 36.75
CA ALA A 430 22.21 -11.93 38.05
C ALA A 430 20.74 -12.27 38.39
N THR A 431 20.46 -12.73 39.62
CA THR A 431 19.11 -13.07 40.08
C THR A 431 18.65 -12.11 41.18
N GLY A 432 17.38 -11.69 41.16
CA GLY A 432 16.80 -10.80 42.16
C GLY A 432 15.27 -10.91 42.24
N ASN A 433 14.76 -11.36 43.39
CA ASN A 433 13.33 -11.52 43.65
C ASN A 433 12.75 -10.34 44.44
N PHE A 434 11.66 -9.73 43.97
CA PHE A 434 10.78 -8.92 44.82
C PHE A 434 9.29 -9.19 44.54
N ARG A 435 8.45 -8.93 45.55
CA ARG A 435 7.06 -9.42 45.62
C ARG A 435 6.03 -8.37 45.20
N ILE A 436 4.89 -8.87 44.71
CA ILE A 436 3.69 -8.09 44.38
C ILE A 436 2.87 -7.81 45.65
N ALA A 437 2.30 -6.60 45.75
CA ALA A 437 1.14 -6.26 46.57
C ALA A 437 0.14 -5.45 45.70
N LYS A 438 -1.12 -5.34 46.13
CA LYS A 438 -2.26 -4.95 45.27
C LYS A 438 -3.20 -3.95 45.96
N ASP A 439 -4.20 -3.49 45.21
CA ASP A 439 -5.46 -2.82 45.65
C ASP A 439 -5.31 -1.36 46.18
N THR A 440 -6.29 -0.43 46.03
CA THR A 440 -7.63 -0.44 45.38
C THR A 440 -7.89 0.90 44.63
N LEU A 441 -8.88 0.94 43.74
CA LEU A 441 -9.28 2.12 42.93
C LEU A 441 -10.57 2.83 43.43
N LEU A 442 -10.70 4.12 43.07
CA LEU A 442 -11.94 4.84 42.69
C LEU A 442 -12.87 5.46 43.74
N LYS A 443 -12.92 6.81 43.74
CA LYS A 443 -14.08 7.74 43.68
C LYS A 443 -13.54 9.18 43.75
N PHE A 444 -14.20 10.27 43.32
CA PHE A 444 -15.64 10.55 43.16
C PHE A 444 -15.89 11.47 41.93
N LEU A 445 -17.15 11.68 41.51
CA LEU A 445 -17.52 12.37 40.26
C LEU A 445 -18.39 13.63 40.48
N VAL A 446 -18.31 14.55 39.51
CA VAL A 446 -19.20 15.72 39.24
C VAL A 446 -19.23 16.87 40.27
N LYS A 447 -18.75 18.05 39.84
CA LYS A 447 -19.41 19.33 40.18
C LYS A 447 -19.55 20.30 38.99
N THR A 448 -20.63 20.09 38.25
CA THR A 448 -21.55 21.15 37.79
C THR A 448 -21.06 22.30 36.88
N LYS A 449 -20.97 21.99 35.59
CA LYS A 449 -21.76 22.54 34.45
C LYS A 449 -21.83 24.07 34.17
N GLN A 450 -21.61 24.99 35.11
CA GLN A 450 -21.81 26.43 34.84
C GLN A 450 -20.58 27.12 34.23
N ASN A 451 -19.37 26.67 34.54
CA ASN A 451 -18.13 27.15 33.91
C ASN A 451 -17.95 26.67 32.46
N PHE A 452 -18.86 25.83 31.96
CA PHE A 452 -18.66 25.05 30.73
C PHE A 452 -18.58 25.92 29.47
N ILE A 453 -19.35 27.01 29.39
CA ILE A 453 -19.42 27.87 28.20
C ILE A 453 -18.17 28.77 28.10
N ASP A 454 -17.84 29.51 29.16
CA ASP A 454 -16.63 30.36 29.17
C ASP A 454 -15.32 29.56 29.09
N SER A 455 -15.33 28.30 29.55
CA SER A 455 -14.18 27.38 29.41
C SER A 455 -13.96 26.90 27.98
N ILE A 456 -14.97 26.89 27.11
CA ILE A 456 -14.82 26.47 25.70
C ILE A 456 -14.04 27.53 24.90
N CYS A 457 -14.20 28.82 25.23
CA CYS A 457 -13.43 29.89 24.60
C CYS A 457 -11.97 30.02 25.12
N LYS A 458 -11.63 29.36 26.23
CA LYS A 458 -10.28 29.33 26.83
C LYS A 458 -9.59 27.96 26.74
N ARG A 459 -9.99 27.13 25.76
CA ARG A 459 -9.63 25.70 25.69
C ARG A 459 -8.19 25.41 25.27
N TYR A 460 -7.48 26.39 24.70
CA TYR A 460 -6.10 26.25 24.22
C TYR A 460 -5.23 27.33 24.87
N PHE A 461 -4.13 26.93 25.52
CA PHE A 461 -3.15 27.88 26.10
C PHE A 461 -2.19 28.46 25.06
N THR A 462 -1.94 27.71 23.97
CA THR A 462 -1.17 28.15 22.80
C THR A 462 -2.05 27.99 21.57
N ARG A 463 -2.06 29.01 20.70
CA ARG A 463 -2.64 28.95 19.36
C ARG A 463 -1.64 29.55 18.37
N VAL A 464 -1.49 28.92 17.20
CA VAL A 464 -0.83 29.49 16.02
C VAL A 464 -1.92 29.92 15.06
N PRO A 465 -2.29 31.21 15.01
CA PRO A 465 -3.39 31.69 14.18
C PRO A 465 -2.91 32.16 12.80
N ILE A 466 -3.70 31.83 11.79
CA ILE A 466 -3.54 32.30 10.41
C ILE A 466 -4.55 33.43 10.12
N ASP A 467 -4.11 34.38 9.31
CA ASP A 467 -4.94 35.40 8.66
C ASP A 467 -4.78 35.25 7.15
N LEU A 468 -5.75 34.64 6.47
CA LEU A 468 -5.69 34.28 5.04
C LEU A 468 -5.60 35.50 4.10
N LYS A 469 -5.73 36.72 4.63
CA LYS A 469 -5.55 37.99 3.90
C LYS A 469 -4.10 38.49 3.92
N LYS A 470 -3.18 37.71 4.51
CA LYS A 470 -1.75 38.00 4.64
C LYS A 470 -0.90 36.89 4.07
N LYS A 471 0.25 37.26 3.53
CA LYS A 471 1.22 36.28 3.01
C LYS A 471 1.84 35.46 4.15
N PRO A 472 2.38 34.26 3.88
CA PRO A 472 3.01 33.38 4.88
C PRO A 472 4.04 34.06 5.81
N TRP A 473 4.82 35.02 5.30
CA TRP A 473 5.80 35.79 6.07
C TRP A 473 5.23 37.04 6.77
N GLU A 474 4.01 37.47 6.42
CA GLU A 474 3.29 38.60 7.03
C GLU A 474 2.42 38.14 8.22
N GLN A 475 2.34 36.82 8.47
CA GLN A 475 1.61 36.24 9.59
C GLN A 475 2.18 36.68 10.95
N LYS A 476 1.33 36.73 11.98
CA LYS A 476 1.73 37.10 13.35
C LYS A 476 2.82 36.16 13.90
N LEU A 477 2.76 34.89 13.50
CA LEU A 477 3.80 33.89 13.66
C LEU A 477 4.18 33.45 12.23
N PRO A 478 5.28 33.96 11.65
CA PRO A 478 5.65 33.69 10.27
C PRO A 478 5.86 32.21 9.96
N LEU A 479 5.39 31.77 8.79
CA LEU A 479 5.50 30.38 8.32
C LEU A 479 6.87 30.09 7.68
N HIS A 480 7.21 28.82 7.47
CA HIS A 480 8.41 28.41 6.72
C HIS A 480 8.08 27.34 5.67
N ASN A 481 8.91 27.22 4.62
CA ASN A 481 8.69 26.25 3.54
C ASN A 481 9.96 25.45 3.17
N ARG A 482 10.88 25.32 4.13
CA ARG A 482 12.08 24.48 4.04
C ARG A 482 12.32 23.78 5.38
N TRP A 483 13.02 22.65 5.35
CA TRP A 483 13.53 21.97 6.54
C TRP A 483 14.99 22.35 6.82
N HIS A 484 15.26 22.89 8.02
CA HIS A 484 16.61 23.23 8.47
C HIS A 484 16.67 23.32 10.01
N PRO A 485 17.76 22.87 10.68
CA PRO A 485 17.89 22.87 12.14
C PRO A 485 17.79 24.27 12.79
N GLU A 486 18.28 25.30 12.11
CA GLU A 486 18.44 26.65 12.70
C GLU A 486 17.17 27.54 12.61
N ILE A 487 16.07 27.08 11.98
CA ILE A 487 14.83 27.87 11.87
C ILE A 487 14.24 28.11 13.28
N PRO A 488 14.12 29.37 13.77
CA PRO A 488 13.74 29.62 15.15
C PRO A 488 12.26 29.35 15.41
N ALA A 489 11.98 28.52 16.42
CA ALA A 489 10.61 28.16 16.80
C ALA A 489 9.70 29.39 17.01
N VAL A 490 8.50 29.37 16.43
CA VAL A 490 7.53 30.46 16.52
C VAL A 490 6.82 30.49 17.86
N ALA A 491 6.56 29.32 18.45
CA ALA A 491 5.89 29.15 19.75
C ALA A 491 6.54 28.05 20.60
N THR A 492 6.07 27.90 21.85
CA THR A 492 6.45 26.81 22.75
C THR A 492 5.19 26.20 23.38
N VAL A 493 5.19 24.88 23.58
CA VAL A 493 4.10 24.11 24.19
C VAL A 493 4.65 23.13 25.24
N LYS A 494 3.90 22.91 26.32
CA LYS A 494 4.24 21.88 27.32
C LYS A 494 3.65 20.51 26.94
N THR A 495 4.32 19.45 27.38
CA THR A 495 3.80 18.08 27.35
C THR A 495 2.43 18.00 28.04
N GLY A 496 1.49 17.26 27.43
CA GLY A 496 0.12 17.12 27.90
C GLY A 496 -0.80 18.34 27.66
N GLN A 497 -0.25 19.48 27.24
CA GLN A 497 -1.04 20.65 26.85
C GLN A 497 -1.76 20.39 25.53
N ILE A 498 -3.06 20.72 25.46
CA ILE A 498 -3.77 20.84 24.18
C ILE A 498 -3.52 22.25 23.60
N PHE A 499 -3.14 22.30 22.33
CA PHE A 499 -2.90 23.53 21.58
C PHE A 499 -3.52 23.43 20.18
N ARG A 500 -3.71 24.56 19.51
CA ARG A 500 -4.28 24.61 18.14
C ARG A 500 -3.32 25.26 17.16
N ILE A 501 -3.14 24.63 16.02
CA ILE A 501 -2.48 25.21 14.84
C ILE A 501 -3.56 25.42 13.79
N ASP A 502 -3.75 26.66 13.35
CA ASP A 502 -4.44 26.98 12.09
C ASP A 502 -3.39 26.97 10.97
N MET A 503 -3.78 26.60 9.75
CA MET A 503 -2.89 26.47 8.59
C MET A 503 -3.53 27.06 7.34
N VAL A 504 -2.67 27.48 6.41
CA VAL A 504 -3.02 27.68 5.00
C VAL A 504 -3.07 26.33 4.28
N ASP A 505 -3.64 26.28 3.08
CA ASP A 505 -3.38 25.24 2.07
C ASP A 505 -1.90 25.25 1.64
N ALA A 506 -1.43 24.20 0.97
CA ALA A 506 -0.02 24.05 0.58
C ALA A 506 0.53 25.25 -0.20
N THR A 507 -0.33 25.93 -0.97
CA THR A 507 0.00 27.03 -1.87
C THR A 507 -0.16 28.42 -1.27
N ALA A 508 -0.67 28.52 -0.04
CA ALA A 508 -1.14 29.76 0.59
C ALA A 508 -2.16 30.54 -0.25
N GLY A 509 -3.13 29.81 -0.80
CA GLY A 509 -4.22 30.33 -1.61
C GLY A 509 -3.74 30.85 -2.96
N ALA A 510 -2.74 30.23 -3.59
CA ALA A 510 -2.43 30.53 -4.99
C ALA A 510 -3.56 30.03 -5.90
N ILE A 511 -4.04 28.81 -5.63
CA ILE A 511 -5.21 28.19 -6.27
C ILE A 511 -6.51 28.85 -5.78
N LYS A 512 -7.53 28.93 -6.65
CA LYS A 512 -8.80 29.63 -6.41
C LYS A 512 -10.02 28.72 -6.56
N ASP A 513 -11.09 29.03 -5.82
CA ASP A 513 -12.45 28.62 -6.18
C ASP A 513 -12.89 29.39 -7.44
N ASP A 514 -12.58 28.82 -8.60
CA ASP A 514 -13.03 29.27 -9.90
C ASP A 514 -13.14 28.12 -10.91
N HIS A 515 -13.71 28.41 -12.08
CA HIS A 515 -13.83 27.49 -13.20
C HIS A 515 -12.64 27.60 -14.19
N SER A 516 -11.42 27.76 -13.67
CA SER A 516 -10.16 27.83 -14.45
C SER A 516 -9.14 26.84 -13.91
N ALA A 517 -8.19 26.38 -14.75
CA ALA A 517 -6.98 25.68 -14.30
C ALA A 517 -5.70 26.50 -14.57
N THR A 518 -5.87 27.80 -14.84
CA THR A 518 -4.77 28.72 -15.18
C THR A 518 -3.87 28.98 -13.97
N ASP A 519 -4.45 29.00 -12.77
CA ASP A 519 -3.71 29.04 -11.51
C ASP A 519 -2.82 27.80 -11.35
N VAL A 520 -3.37 26.59 -11.56
CA VAL A 520 -2.62 25.33 -11.57
C VAL A 520 -1.52 25.32 -12.63
N LYS A 521 -1.79 25.84 -13.84
CA LYS A 521 -0.79 25.85 -14.92
C LYS A 521 0.44 26.72 -14.60
N TYR A 522 0.24 27.87 -13.96
CA TYR A 522 1.29 28.89 -13.78
C TYR A 522 1.76 29.08 -12.32
N ILE A 523 1.40 28.17 -11.41
CA ILE A 523 1.87 28.19 -10.00
C ILE A 523 3.40 28.06 -9.90
N ASP A 524 4.02 28.75 -8.94
CA ASP A 524 5.46 28.64 -8.69
C ASP A 524 5.78 27.52 -7.70
N LEU A 525 6.04 26.31 -8.19
CA LEU A 525 6.38 25.13 -7.38
C LEU A 525 7.71 25.23 -6.58
N SER A 526 8.37 26.39 -6.53
CA SER A 526 9.42 26.68 -5.54
C SER A 526 8.87 27.18 -4.19
N THR A 527 7.61 27.62 -4.12
CA THR A 527 7.02 28.22 -2.92
C THR A 527 6.29 27.26 -1.96
N PRO A 528 5.65 26.14 -2.40
CA PRO A 528 5.07 25.18 -1.45
C PRO A 528 6.18 24.42 -0.69
N HIS A 529 5.94 23.87 0.50
CA HIS A 529 4.69 23.80 1.27
C HIS A 529 4.76 24.78 2.46
N TYR A 530 3.72 25.56 2.72
CA TYR A 530 3.77 26.65 3.71
C TYR A 530 3.41 26.19 5.15
N LEU A 531 4.43 25.73 5.87
CA LEU A 531 4.27 25.06 7.17
C LEU A 531 4.06 26.01 8.35
N SER A 532 3.15 25.62 9.23
CA SER A 532 2.89 26.28 10.51
C SER A 532 3.74 25.70 11.63
N GLY A 533 4.80 26.45 11.96
CA GLY A 533 5.82 26.07 12.94
C GLY A 533 7.09 26.92 12.75
N PRO A 534 8.23 26.53 13.32
CA PRO A 534 8.41 25.37 14.19
C PRO A 534 7.87 25.59 15.61
N ILE A 535 7.45 24.53 16.27
CA ILE A 535 6.91 24.53 17.64
C ILE A 535 7.90 23.83 18.56
N ARG A 536 8.41 24.55 19.56
CA ARG A 536 9.31 24.00 20.58
C ARG A 536 8.51 23.26 21.64
N VAL A 537 8.77 21.96 21.81
CA VAL A 537 8.11 21.13 22.82
C VAL A 537 9.00 20.96 24.04
N VAL A 538 8.42 21.16 25.22
CA VAL A 538 9.06 20.93 26.53
C VAL A 538 8.25 19.94 27.38
N ASP A 539 8.85 19.38 28.42
CA ASP A 539 8.14 18.59 29.42
C ASP A 539 7.43 19.46 30.47
N GLU A 540 6.95 18.80 31.54
CA GLU A 540 6.13 19.41 32.58
C GLU A 540 6.97 20.37 33.44
N GLU A 541 8.25 20.04 33.66
CA GLU A 541 9.29 20.87 34.27
C GLU A 541 9.71 22.05 33.36
N GLY A 542 9.66 21.87 32.04
CA GLY A 542 10.04 22.87 31.03
C GLY A 542 11.37 22.57 30.34
N ILE A 543 11.93 21.39 30.52
CA ILE A 543 13.11 20.90 29.82
C ILE A 543 12.68 20.50 28.39
N PRO A 544 13.35 21.00 27.33
CA PRO A 544 12.98 20.70 25.95
C PRO A 544 13.12 19.21 25.62
N ALA A 545 12.42 18.76 24.58
CA ALA A 545 12.79 17.54 23.85
C ALA A 545 14.24 17.64 23.36
N LYS A 546 14.95 16.52 23.19
CA LYS A 546 16.35 16.53 22.72
C LYS A 546 16.61 15.40 21.73
N ALA A 547 17.74 15.50 21.01
CA ALA A 547 18.20 14.47 20.08
C ALA A 547 18.14 13.06 20.71
N GLY A 548 17.47 12.13 20.04
CA GLY A 548 17.26 10.75 20.51
C GLY A 548 15.97 10.50 21.29
N ASP A 549 15.21 11.54 21.67
CA ASP A 549 13.85 11.38 22.20
C ASP A 549 12.85 11.05 21.08
N LEU A 550 11.70 10.47 21.43
CA LEU A 550 10.53 10.43 20.56
C LEU A 550 9.53 11.52 20.98
N LEU A 551 8.92 12.18 20.01
CA LEU A 551 7.80 13.10 20.19
C LEU A 551 6.51 12.41 19.77
N ALA A 552 5.68 12.02 20.74
CA ALA A 552 4.34 11.51 20.48
C ALA A 552 3.38 12.69 20.27
N VAL A 553 2.74 12.77 19.10
CA VAL A 553 1.78 13.82 18.74
C VAL A 553 0.41 13.19 18.52
N GLU A 554 -0.55 13.55 19.37
CA GLU A 554 -1.94 13.07 19.36
C GLU A 554 -2.83 14.08 18.64
N ILE A 555 -3.54 13.66 17.58
CA ILE A 555 -4.37 14.55 16.76
C ILE A 555 -5.81 14.56 17.31
N CYS A 556 -6.04 15.35 18.37
CA CYS A 556 -7.30 15.33 19.13
C CYS A 556 -8.53 15.79 18.34
N ASN A 557 -8.38 16.78 17.44
CA ASN A 557 -9.45 17.29 16.57
C ASN A 557 -8.85 17.99 15.34
N LEU A 558 -9.60 18.08 14.25
CA LEU A 558 -9.16 18.65 12.98
C LEU A 558 -10.35 19.09 12.11
N GLY A 559 -10.09 19.86 11.04
CA GLY A 559 -11.10 20.27 10.06
C GLY A 559 -10.71 21.51 9.24
N PRO A 560 -11.59 22.00 8.34
CA PRO A 560 -11.39 23.26 7.61
C PRO A 560 -11.41 24.49 8.54
N LEU A 561 -10.89 25.62 8.08
CA LEU A 561 -11.06 26.89 8.77
C LEU A 561 -12.51 27.42 8.62
N PRO A 562 -13.14 27.99 9.68
CA PRO A 562 -14.52 28.46 9.59
C PRO A 562 -14.69 29.60 8.58
N GLY A 563 -15.58 29.42 7.61
CA GLY A 563 -15.78 30.31 6.46
C GLY A 563 -14.98 29.91 5.21
N GLU A 564 -14.15 28.87 5.29
CA GLU A 564 -13.37 28.28 4.21
C GLU A 564 -13.72 26.79 4.05
N GLU A 565 -15.02 26.46 4.08
CA GLU A 565 -15.54 25.09 3.93
C GLU A 565 -15.50 24.59 2.47
N TRP A 566 -14.36 24.78 1.80
CA TRP A 566 -14.05 24.37 0.43
C TRP A 566 -12.60 23.88 0.29
N GLY A 567 -12.30 23.24 -0.84
CA GLY A 567 -10.95 22.81 -1.20
C GLY A 567 -10.81 22.47 -2.69
N TYR A 568 -9.63 22.03 -3.12
CA TYR A 568 -9.36 21.68 -4.52
C TYR A 568 -8.64 20.33 -4.67
N THR A 569 -8.73 19.77 -5.87
CA THR A 569 -7.88 18.68 -6.35
C THR A 569 -7.46 19.04 -7.77
N ALA A 570 -6.22 18.83 -8.16
CA ALA A 570 -5.73 19.17 -9.48
C ALA A 570 -4.74 18.14 -10.05
N ILE A 571 -4.50 18.28 -11.35
CA ILE A 571 -3.42 17.65 -12.11
C ILE A 571 -2.53 18.82 -12.54
N PHE A 572 -1.25 18.81 -12.19
CA PHE A 572 -0.30 19.83 -12.65
C PHE A 572 -0.05 19.75 -14.16
N ASP A 573 0.37 20.85 -14.78
CA ASP A 573 0.82 20.81 -16.17
C ASP A 573 2.07 19.93 -16.30
N ARG A 574 2.21 19.21 -17.41
CA ARG A 574 3.40 18.40 -17.69
C ARG A 574 4.69 19.19 -17.56
N GLU A 575 4.69 20.44 -18.03
CA GLU A 575 5.88 21.30 -17.97
C GLU A 575 6.06 21.98 -16.59
N ASN A 576 5.03 22.03 -15.74
CA ASN A 576 5.06 22.66 -14.42
C ASN A 576 4.59 21.70 -13.31
N GLY A 577 5.39 20.66 -13.02
CA GLY A 577 5.19 19.70 -11.93
C GLY A 577 4.95 18.26 -12.36
N GLY A 578 4.02 18.03 -13.28
CA GLY A 578 3.53 16.70 -13.65
C GLY A 578 2.91 15.92 -12.47
N GLY A 579 2.94 14.59 -12.54
CA GLY A 579 2.33 13.66 -11.58
C GLY A 579 2.40 12.20 -12.07
N PHE A 580 1.75 11.27 -11.36
CA PHE A 580 1.88 9.82 -11.61
C PHE A 580 1.49 9.40 -13.05
N LEU A 581 0.48 10.03 -13.64
CA LEU A 581 -0.04 9.73 -14.99
C LEU A 581 0.13 10.91 -15.96
N THR A 582 1.21 11.69 -15.83
CA THR A 582 1.52 12.87 -16.68
C THR A 582 1.35 12.60 -18.19
N ASP A 583 1.74 11.41 -18.65
CA ASP A 583 1.70 11.04 -20.07
C ASP A 583 0.29 10.82 -20.62
N HIS A 584 -0.66 10.46 -19.74
CA HIS A 584 -2.09 10.37 -20.08
C HIS A 584 -2.79 11.71 -19.88
N PHE A 585 -2.32 12.51 -18.92
CA PHE A 585 -2.93 13.77 -18.50
C PHE A 585 -1.91 14.93 -18.42
N PRO A 586 -1.41 15.43 -19.57
CA PRO A 586 -0.34 16.43 -19.59
C PRO A 586 -0.81 17.87 -19.36
N CYS A 587 -2.12 18.12 -19.30
CA CYS A 587 -2.71 19.46 -19.18
C CYS A 587 -3.05 19.79 -17.73
N ALA A 588 -2.67 20.98 -17.26
CA ALA A 588 -3.17 21.50 -15.98
C ALA A 588 -4.71 21.49 -15.93
N THR A 589 -5.25 20.90 -14.86
CA THR A 589 -6.69 20.57 -14.72
C THR A 589 -7.11 20.63 -13.25
N LYS A 590 -8.31 21.11 -12.91
CA LYS A 590 -8.76 21.30 -11.51
C LYS A 590 -10.21 20.88 -11.24
N ALA A 591 -10.47 20.29 -10.09
CA ALA A 591 -11.79 20.16 -9.45
C ALA A 591 -11.84 21.00 -8.17
N ILE A 592 -13.03 21.54 -7.85
CA ILE A 592 -13.31 22.26 -6.60
C ILE A 592 -14.32 21.45 -5.80
N TRP A 593 -14.10 21.36 -4.49
CA TRP A 593 -14.92 20.61 -3.53
C TRP A 593 -15.51 21.53 -2.48
N TYR A 594 -16.73 21.25 -2.03
CA TYR A 594 -17.40 21.97 -0.95
C TYR A 594 -17.79 21.01 0.18
N PHE A 595 -17.73 21.47 1.43
CA PHE A 595 -17.84 20.62 2.61
C PHE A 595 -19.19 20.75 3.34
N GLU A 596 -19.99 19.69 3.30
CA GLU A 596 -21.24 19.55 4.05
C GLU A 596 -21.00 18.80 5.38
N GLY A 597 -20.38 19.50 6.33
CA GLY A 597 -20.09 18.99 7.68
C GLY A 597 -18.96 17.96 7.69
N ILE A 598 -19.28 16.69 7.36
CA ILE A 598 -18.28 15.62 7.19
C ILE A 598 -18.15 15.15 5.74
N TYR A 599 -19.00 15.62 4.82
CA TYR A 599 -19.03 15.16 3.43
C TYR A 599 -18.40 16.17 2.48
N ALA A 600 -17.72 15.69 1.44
CA ALA A 600 -17.33 16.49 0.29
C ALA A 600 -18.20 16.13 -0.93
N TYR A 601 -18.45 17.11 -1.80
CA TYR A 601 -18.97 16.94 -3.16
C TYR A 601 -18.33 17.96 -4.11
N SER A 602 -18.31 17.67 -5.42
CA SER A 602 -17.81 18.58 -6.45
C SER A 602 -18.84 18.77 -7.56
N PRO A 603 -19.20 20.02 -7.95
CA PRO A 603 -19.97 20.28 -9.17
C PRO A 603 -19.27 19.83 -10.45
N HIS A 604 -17.93 19.70 -10.42
CA HIS A 604 -17.13 19.23 -11.54
C HIS A 604 -17.07 17.69 -11.65
N ILE A 605 -17.46 16.95 -10.61
CA ILE A 605 -17.51 15.48 -10.59
C ILE A 605 -18.90 15.05 -10.09
N PRO A 606 -19.95 15.15 -10.94
CA PRO A 606 -21.33 14.98 -10.53
C PRO A 606 -21.67 13.53 -10.16
N GLY A 607 -22.70 13.37 -9.32
CA GLY A 607 -23.13 12.05 -8.84
C GLY A 607 -22.18 11.40 -7.84
N VAL A 608 -21.24 12.15 -7.26
CA VAL A 608 -20.31 11.65 -6.22
C VAL A 608 -20.40 12.49 -4.95
N ARG A 609 -20.51 11.82 -3.79
CA ARG A 609 -20.49 12.47 -2.46
C ARG A 609 -20.00 11.48 -1.39
N PHE A 610 -18.91 11.80 -0.70
CA PHE A 610 -18.29 10.91 0.29
C PHE A 610 -17.94 11.62 1.60
N PRO A 611 -17.95 10.92 2.76
CA PRO A 611 -17.39 11.45 3.99
C PRO A 611 -15.87 11.53 3.87
N GLY A 612 -15.29 12.66 4.30
CA GLY A 612 -13.84 12.88 4.24
C GLY A 612 -13.10 12.12 5.35
N LEU A 613 -11.96 11.53 4.98
CA LEU A 613 -10.96 11.06 5.94
C LEU A 613 -9.91 12.17 6.10
N THR A 614 -10.23 13.18 6.92
CA THR A 614 -9.43 14.41 7.03
C THR A 614 -8.16 14.21 7.88
N HIS A 615 -7.03 14.71 7.39
CA HIS A 615 -5.67 14.54 7.93
C HIS A 615 -4.74 15.66 7.44
N PRO A 616 -3.52 15.83 8.00
CA PRO A 616 -2.44 16.57 7.35
C PRO A 616 -1.55 15.65 6.49
N GLY A 617 -1.18 16.08 5.28
CA GLY A 617 -0.09 15.49 4.50
C GLY A 617 1.26 15.70 5.16
N ILE A 618 1.51 16.93 5.65
CA ILE A 618 2.75 17.29 6.35
C ILE A 618 2.63 17.27 7.86
N ILE A 619 3.43 16.39 8.48
CA ILE A 619 3.66 16.38 9.92
C ILE A 619 5.09 15.89 10.24
N GLY A 620 5.91 16.71 10.91
CA GLY A 620 7.32 16.35 11.12
C GLY A 620 8.12 17.22 12.09
N THR A 621 9.34 16.79 12.40
CA THR A 621 10.32 17.50 13.26
C THR A 621 11.44 18.12 12.43
N ALA A 622 12.15 19.11 12.98
CA ALA A 622 13.32 19.66 12.29
C ALA A 622 14.50 18.65 12.29
N PRO A 623 15.21 18.48 11.15
CA PRO A 623 16.38 17.60 11.07
C PRO A 623 17.56 18.17 11.87
N SER A 624 18.52 17.30 12.22
CA SER A 624 19.86 17.75 12.59
C SER A 624 20.62 18.21 11.35
N MET A 625 21.71 18.97 11.52
CA MET A 625 22.58 19.33 10.38
C MET A 625 23.20 18.09 9.70
N GLU A 626 23.49 17.04 10.47
CA GLU A 626 23.95 15.75 9.95
C GLU A 626 22.90 15.08 9.05
N LEU A 627 21.63 15.04 9.49
CA LEU A 627 20.54 14.46 8.70
C LEU A 627 20.23 15.29 7.45
N LEU A 628 20.23 16.62 7.56
CA LEU A 628 20.06 17.51 6.42
C LEU A 628 21.15 17.30 5.35
N ASN A 629 22.40 17.10 5.77
CA ASN A 629 23.50 16.81 4.85
C ASN A 629 23.34 15.43 4.18
N ILE A 630 22.88 14.41 4.90
CA ILE A 630 22.56 13.08 4.33
C ILE A 630 21.48 13.20 3.24
N TRP A 631 20.40 13.95 3.50
CA TRP A 631 19.34 14.22 2.53
C TRP A 631 19.88 14.95 1.28
N ASN A 632 20.52 16.10 1.50
CA ASN A 632 21.03 16.95 0.44
C ASN A 632 22.06 16.25 -0.46
N GLU A 633 22.83 15.30 0.08
CA GLU A 633 23.82 14.54 -0.70
C GLU A 633 23.19 13.38 -1.47
N ARG A 634 22.34 12.54 -0.86
CA ARG A 634 21.72 11.42 -1.59
C ARG A 634 20.72 11.87 -2.66
N GLU A 635 20.02 12.98 -2.42
CA GLU A 635 19.12 13.61 -3.39
C GLU A 635 19.92 14.24 -4.55
N ARG A 636 21.10 14.80 -4.25
CA ARG A 636 22.04 15.28 -5.28
C ARG A 636 22.59 14.12 -6.10
N GLU A 637 23.02 13.04 -5.46
CA GLU A 637 23.56 11.87 -6.15
C GLU A 637 22.52 11.28 -7.12
N LEU A 638 21.25 11.18 -6.70
CA LEU A 638 20.15 10.75 -7.57
C LEU A 638 19.98 11.67 -8.78
N GLU A 639 20.00 12.99 -8.60
CA GLU A 639 19.82 13.94 -9.71
C GLU A 639 21.04 13.98 -10.66
N GLU A 640 22.26 14.01 -10.12
CA GLU A 640 23.50 14.20 -10.90
C GLU A 640 23.98 12.90 -11.57
N ASN A 641 23.81 11.75 -10.91
CA ASN A 641 24.28 10.43 -11.37
C ASN A 641 23.16 9.44 -11.73
N GLY A 642 21.90 9.76 -11.41
CA GLY A 642 20.76 8.94 -11.80
C GLY A 642 20.60 8.83 -13.32
N PRO A 643 19.96 7.76 -13.82
CA PRO A 643 19.63 7.64 -15.24
C PRO A 643 18.93 8.90 -15.77
N LYS A 644 19.49 9.52 -16.82
CA LYS A 644 18.88 10.68 -17.52
C LYS A 644 17.57 10.35 -18.25
N SER A 645 17.14 9.09 -18.14
CA SER A 645 15.85 8.54 -18.55
C SER A 645 15.33 7.58 -17.48
N LEU A 646 15.45 7.95 -16.19
CA LEU A 646 14.76 7.26 -15.09
C LEU A 646 13.27 7.60 -15.23
N LYS A 647 12.55 6.73 -15.95
CA LYS A 647 11.13 6.86 -16.22
C LYS A 647 10.37 6.00 -15.21
N LEU A 648 9.50 6.60 -14.40
CA LEU A 648 8.54 5.83 -13.62
C LEU A 648 7.61 5.11 -14.61
N CYS A 649 7.67 3.78 -14.65
CA CYS A 649 6.86 2.95 -15.55
C CYS A 649 7.02 3.28 -17.07
N GLU A 650 8.25 3.54 -17.52
CA GLU A 650 8.70 3.69 -18.93
C GLU A 650 8.04 4.71 -19.89
N VAL A 651 7.09 5.53 -19.43
CA VAL A 651 6.51 6.64 -20.24
C VAL A 651 7.28 7.97 -20.02
N LEU A 652 6.94 9.04 -20.74
CA LEU A 652 7.89 10.02 -21.28
C LEU A 652 7.66 11.49 -20.82
N HIS A 653 7.99 11.79 -19.55
CA HIS A 653 8.39 13.16 -19.22
C HIS A 653 9.59 13.30 -18.28
N SER A 654 10.37 14.35 -18.52
CA SER A 654 11.61 14.68 -17.81
C SER A 654 11.39 15.78 -16.76
N ARG A 655 10.68 15.44 -15.68
CA ARG A 655 10.76 16.23 -14.43
C ARG A 655 12.03 15.86 -13.65
N PRO A 656 12.48 16.67 -12.67
CA PRO A 656 13.67 16.35 -11.88
C PRO A 656 13.44 15.09 -11.03
N LEU A 657 14.52 14.35 -10.75
CA LEU A 657 14.45 13.17 -9.89
C LEU A 657 14.42 13.57 -8.41
N ALA A 658 15.06 14.69 -8.06
CA ALA A 658 14.90 15.33 -6.76
C ALA A 658 14.88 16.86 -6.89
N ILE A 659 14.22 17.55 -5.95
CA ILE A 659 14.12 19.02 -5.92
C ILE A 659 15.06 19.56 -4.83
N LEU A 660 16.30 19.84 -5.21
CA LEU A 660 17.38 20.25 -4.30
C LEU A 660 17.15 21.62 -3.63
N PRO A 661 17.88 21.93 -2.53
CA PRO A 661 17.86 23.25 -1.89
C PRO A 661 18.02 24.41 -2.87
N SER A 662 17.21 25.45 -2.69
CA SER A 662 17.28 26.67 -3.49
C SER A 662 16.67 27.86 -2.76
N THR A 663 17.30 29.01 -2.92
CA THR A 663 16.87 30.32 -2.39
C THR A 663 15.58 30.80 -3.05
N LYS A 664 15.27 30.34 -4.27
CA LYS A 664 14.04 30.73 -4.98
C LYS A 664 12.81 30.35 -4.15
N GLY A 665 11.99 31.35 -3.82
CA GLY A 665 10.76 31.16 -3.04
C GLY A 665 10.98 30.72 -1.58
N CYS A 666 12.20 30.83 -1.04
CA CYS A 666 12.55 30.31 0.28
C CYS A 666 12.05 31.23 1.42
N VAL A 667 11.31 30.66 2.38
CA VAL A 667 10.79 31.35 3.57
C VAL A 667 11.23 30.58 4.82
N LEU A 668 11.91 31.27 5.74
CA LEU A 668 12.58 30.71 6.92
C LEU A 668 11.95 31.21 8.23
N GLY A 669 10.64 31.45 8.25
CA GLY A 669 9.90 31.89 9.44
C GLY A 669 10.39 33.23 9.97
N LYS A 670 11.08 33.20 11.12
CA LYS A 670 11.56 34.41 11.81
C LYS A 670 12.82 35.03 11.20
N ILE A 671 13.54 34.32 10.33
CA ILE A 671 14.78 34.81 9.71
C ILE A 671 14.44 35.67 8.49
N PRO A 672 14.75 36.99 8.45
CA PRO A 672 14.36 37.87 7.35
C PRO A 672 15.07 37.55 6.04
N GLU A 673 14.33 37.56 4.93
CA GLU A 673 14.87 37.43 3.57
C GLU A 673 15.96 38.48 3.29
N GLY A 674 17.04 38.06 2.62
CA GLY A 674 18.19 38.91 2.32
C GLY A 674 19.10 39.25 3.51
N SER A 675 18.87 38.70 4.71
CA SER A 675 19.85 38.73 5.80
C SER A 675 21.00 37.73 5.56
N GLU A 676 22.17 37.95 6.16
CA GLU A 676 23.32 37.02 6.05
C GLU A 676 22.99 35.61 6.55
N GLU A 677 22.19 35.52 7.62
CA GLU A 677 21.68 34.26 8.18
C GLU A 677 20.72 33.55 7.20
N TRP A 678 19.79 34.28 6.57
CA TRP A 678 18.92 33.74 5.52
C TRP A 678 19.73 33.31 4.30
N GLU A 679 20.70 34.12 3.85
CA GLU A 679 21.56 33.83 2.70
C GLU A 679 22.41 32.58 2.91
N LYS A 680 22.87 32.29 4.13
CA LYS A 680 23.48 31.00 4.47
C LYS A 680 22.44 29.88 4.33
N ILE A 681 21.38 29.94 5.14
CA ILE A 681 20.47 28.81 5.36
C ILE A 681 19.67 28.48 4.10
N ALA A 682 19.22 29.47 3.33
CA ALA A 682 18.39 29.27 2.14
C ALA A 682 19.11 28.56 0.98
N LYS A 683 20.43 28.37 1.06
CA LYS A 683 21.23 27.59 0.10
C LYS A 683 21.35 26.11 0.47
N GLU A 684 21.11 25.74 1.72
CA GLU A 684 21.26 24.38 2.26
C GLU A 684 19.96 23.78 2.82
N ALA A 685 18.94 24.59 3.10
CA ALA A 685 17.65 24.14 3.62
C ALA A 685 16.84 23.33 2.60
N ALA A 686 16.50 22.09 2.95
CA ALA A 686 15.85 21.13 2.07
C ALA A 686 14.39 21.49 1.75
N ARG A 687 13.91 21.09 0.56
CA ARG A 687 12.49 21.21 0.19
C ARG A 687 11.61 20.32 1.05
N THR A 688 10.39 20.79 1.32
CA THR A 688 9.33 20.08 2.04
C THR A 688 8.57 19.06 1.20
N ILE A 689 8.96 18.84 -0.07
CA ILE A 689 8.23 17.99 -1.02
C ILE A 689 8.23 16.52 -0.58
N PRO A 690 9.37 15.80 -0.46
CA PRO A 690 9.32 14.40 -0.06
C PRO A 690 9.27 14.22 1.46
N GLY A 691 8.51 13.21 1.88
CA GLY A 691 8.60 12.57 3.19
C GLY A 691 9.96 11.90 3.39
N ARG A 692 10.46 11.92 4.63
CA ARG A 692 11.81 11.50 5.01
C ARG A 692 11.81 10.93 6.43
N GLU A 693 12.99 10.72 6.99
CA GLU A 693 13.21 10.18 8.33
C GLU A 693 12.60 11.02 9.48
N ASN A 694 12.19 12.26 9.22
CA ASN A 694 11.53 13.14 10.19
C ASN A 694 10.00 13.14 10.10
N GLY A 695 9.40 12.27 9.28
CA GLY A 695 8.06 12.48 8.74
C GLY A 695 8.16 13.46 7.55
N GLY A 696 7.46 14.59 7.62
CA GLY A 696 7.37 15.52 6.50
C GLY A 696 6.12 15.21 5.67
N ASN A 697 6.20 15.31 4.34
CA ASN A 697 5.10 14.97 3.42
C ASN A 697 5.02 13.45 3.27
N CYS A 698 4.26 12.79 4.14
CA CYS A 698 4.08 11.35 4.08
C CYS A 698 2.75 10.95 3.44
N ASP A 699 1.78 11.88 3.41
CA ASP A 699 0.51 11.76 2.68
C ASP A 699 -0.26 10.47 3.00
N ILE A 700 -0.23 10.14 4.29
CA ILE A 700 -0.84 8.93 4.84
C ILE A 700 -2.24 9.31 5.32
N LYS A 701 -3.26 9.01 4.53
CA LYS A 701 -4.66 9.38 4.87
C LYS A 701 -5.14 8.86 6.23
N ASN A 702 -4.53 7.79 6.75
CA ASN A 702 -4.83 7.22 8.07
C ASN A 702 -4.20 8.00 9.26
N LEU A 703 -3.41 9.07 9.02
CA LEU A 703 -2.99 10.06 10.04
C LEU A 703 -4.12 11.04 10.41
N SER A 704 -5.33 10.49 10.58
CA SER A 704 -6.58 11.21 10.73
C SER A 704 -6.91 11.51 12.20
N ARG A 705 -8.21 11.72 12.49
CA ARG A 705 -8.68 12.19 13.79
C ARG A 705 -8.53 11.13 14.88
N GLY A 706 -7.73 11.46 15.89
CA GLY A 706 -7.41 10.61 17.02
C GLY A 706 -6.18 9.73 16.79
N SER A 707 -5.54 9.80 15.62
CA SER A 707 -4.26 9.14 15.37
C SER A 707 -3.17 9.70 16.29
N LYS A 708 -2.16 8.88 16.59
CA LYS A 708 -0.98 9.27 17.36
C LYS A 708 0.30 8.87 16.64
N ILE A 709 1.02 9.86 16.12
CA ILE A 709 2.32 9.66 15.46
C ILE A 709 3.47 9.83 16.45
N TYR A 710 4.51 9.01 16.31
CA TYR A 710 5.71 9.03 17.13
C TYR A 710 6.91 9.47 16.28
N LEU A 711 7.16 10.78 16.27
CA LEU A 711 8.19 11.41 15.45
C LEU A 711 9.57 11.36 16.14
N PRO A 712 10.66 11.03 15.43
CA PRO A 712 12.02 11.15 15.96
C PRO A 712 12.40 12.61 16.24
N VAL A 713 13.17 12.84 17.30
CA VAL A 713 13.68 14.16 17.67
C VAL A 713 15.18 14.24 17.33
N PHE A 714 15.55 15.16 16.44
CA PHE A 714 16.94 15.36 16.01
C PHE A 714 17.60 16.63 16.59
N VAL A 715 16.82 17.59 17.07
CA VAL A 715 17.29 18.89 17.62
C VAL A 715 16.66 19.21 18.99
N GLU A 716 17.22 20.18 19.71
CA GLU A 716 16.58 20.68 20.93
C GLU A 716 15.19 21.24 20.63
N GLY A 717 14.19 20.86 21.43
CA GLY A 717 12.82 21.31 21.32
C GLY A 717 12.00 20.59 20.26
N ALA A 718 12.60 19.66 19.50
CA ALA A 718 12.06 18.98 18.31
C ALA A 718 11.70 19.88 17.13
N ASN A 719 11.35 21.15 17.36
CA ASN A 719 10.98 22.15 16.35
C ASN A 719 10.00 21.55 15.33
N PHE A 720 8.85 21.13 15.86
CA PHE A 720 7.80 20.43 15.15
C PHE A 720 7.00 21.37 14.23
N SER A 721 6.68 20.95 13.01
CA SER A 721 5.89 21.71 12.05
C SER A 721 4.90 20.82 11.32
N THR A 722 3.83 21.43 10.80
CA THR A 722 2.75 20.75 10.07
C THR A 722 2.11 21.71 9.06
N GLY A 723 1.52 21.15 8.00
CA GLY A 723 0.92 21.86 6.86
C GLY A 723 -0.01 20.92 6.09
N ASP A 724 -0.35 21.33 4.87
CA ASP A 724 -1.03 20.54 3.83
C ASP A 724 -2.25 19.78 4.38
N MET A 725 -3.30 20.54 4.73
CA MET A 725 -4.51 19.97 5.29
C MET A 725 -5.39 19.39 4.20
N HIS A 726 -5.60 18.07 4.27
CA HIS A 726 -6.38 17.30 3.32
C HIS A 726 -7.75 16.97 3.90
N PHE A 727 -8.85 17.38 3.27
CA PHE A 727 -10.20 16.97 3.69
C PHE A 727 -10.43 15.47 3.49
N SER A 728 -9.84 14.91 2.42
CA SER A 728 -9.87 13.49 2.05
C SER A 728 -8.77 13.21 1.04
N GLN A 729 -8.28 11.97 0.92
CA GLN A 729 -7.27 11.58 -0.06
C GLN A 729 -7.45 10.10 -0.43
N GLY A 730 -7.05 9.73 -1.64
CA GLY A 730 -6.87 8.35 -2.08
C GLY A 730 -5.43 7.87 -1.89
N ASP A 731 -5.23 6.57 -1.67
CA ASP A 731 -3.89 6.00 -1.53
C ASP A 731 -3.03 6.28 -2.80
N GLY A 732 -1.78 6.68 -2.59
CA GLY A 732 -0.83 7.10 -3.61
C GLY A 732 -0.92 8.58 -3.99
N GLU A 733 -1.98 9.30 -3.62
CA GLU A 733 -2.17 10.74 -3.92
C GLU A 733 -1.97 11.05 -5.41
N VAL A 734 -2.51 10.19 -6.27
CA VAL A 734 -2.00 9.93 -7.63
C VAL A 734 -1.92 11.12 -8.59
N SER A 735 -2.57 12.25 -8.31
CA SER A 735 -2.53 13.47 -9.15
C SER A 735 -1.47 14.51 -8.77
N PHE A 736 -0.73 14.33 -7.66
CA PHE A 736 0.35 15.20 -7.12
C PHE A 736 -0.05 16.64 -6.72
N CYS A 737 -1.14 17.18 -7.26
CA CYS A 737 -1.93 18.20 -6.57
C CYS A 737 -3.21 17.53 -6.05
N GLY A 738 -3.03 16.39 -5.42
CA GLY A 738 -4.06 15.45 -5.02
C GLY A 738 -4.68 15.80 -3.69
N ALA A 739 -5.21 14.77 -3.03
CA ALA A 739 -6.13 14.91 -1.92
C ALA A 739 -7.31 15.85 -2.25
N ILE A 740 -7.96 16.37 -1.22
CA ILE A 740 -8.72 17.62 -1.29
C ILE A 740 -7.99 18.62 -0.40
N GLU A 741 -7.11 19.39 -1.02
CA GLU A 741 -6.35 20.47 -0.41
C GLU A 741 -7.26 21.57 0.14
N MET A 742 -7.01 22.01 1.39
CA MET A 742 -7.77 23.06 2.05
C MET A 742 -6.94 23.85 3.08
N SER A 743 -7.36 25.09 3.38
CA SER A 743 -6.92 25.78 4.59
C SER A 743 -7.65 25.20 5.82
N GLY A 744 -6.89 24.67 6.79
CA GLY A 744 -7.46 23.87 7.89
C GLY A 744 -6.88 24.17 9.28
N PHE A 745 -7.20 23.30 10.24
CA PHE A 745 -6.62 23.34 11.58
C PHE A 745 -6.39 21.94 12.17
N LEU A 746 -5.45 21.88 13.11
CA LEU A 746 -5.21 20.75 14.00
C LEU A 746 -5.29 21.21 15.46
N GLU A 747 -5.97 20.45 16.30
CA GLU A 747 -5.87 20.51 17.76
C GLU A 747 -5.01 19.33 18.21
N LEU A 748 -3.82 19.63 18.73
CA LEU A 748 -2.78 18.66 19.02
C LEU A 748 -2.47 18.59 20.51
N LYS A 749 -2.00 17.42 20.96
CA LYS A 749 -1.42 17.18 22.28
C LYS A 749 -0.11 16.42 22.13
N CYS A 750 0.99 16.99 22.63
CA CYS A 750 2.32 16.39 22.54
C CYS A 750 2.75 15.72 23.85
N GLU A 751 3.56 14.67 23.75
CA GLU A 751 4.29 14.05 24.86
C GLU A 751 5.72 13.65 24.45
N ILE A 752 6.68 13.80 25.35
CA ILE A 752 8.08 13.42 25.11
C ILE A 752 8.38 12.05 25.72
N ILE A 753 8.82 11.09 24.91
CA ILE A 753 9.34 9.80 25.32
C ILE A 753 10.87 9.89 25.32
N ARG A 754 11.45 10.09 26.50
CA ARG A 754 12.89 10.34 26.67
C ARG A 754 13.74 9.15 26.21
N GLY A 755 14.68 9.37 25.29
CA GLY A 755 15.50 8.33 24.65
C GLY A 755 14.72 7.40 23.68
N GLY A 756 13.47 7.72 23.37
CA GLY A 756 12.54 6.83 22.66
C GLY A 756 12.99 6.37 21.27
N MET A 757 13.83 7.12 20.56
CA MET A 757 14.33 6.66 19.24
C MET A 757 15.13 5.36 19.37
N LYS A 758 15.92 5.22 20.43
CA LYS A 758 16.72 4.01 20.67
C LYS A 758 15.86 2.83 21.15
N GLU A 759 14.88 3.10 21.99
CA GLU A 759 14.04 2.05 22.59
C GLU A 759 12.98 1.52 21.61
N TYR A 760 12.50 2.34 20.67
CA TYR A 760 11.38 2.00 19.79
C TYR A 760 11.75 1.98 18.30
N LEU A 761 12.32 3.06 17.75
CA LEU A 761 12.60 3.13 16.31
C LEU A 761 13.77 2.22 15.89
N THR A 762 13.85 1.93 14.60
CA THR A 762 14.88 1.06 14.00
C THR A 762 15.72 1.85 13.01
N PRO A 763 17.03 2.01 13.24
CA PRO A 763 17.94 2.53 12.23
C PRO A 763 18.17 1.47 11.13
N MET A 764 17.62 1.73 9.94
CA MET A 764 17.73 0.87 8.77
C MET A 764 18.63 1.51 7.70
N GLY A 765 19.87 1.84 8.07
CA GLY A 765 20.80 2.50 7.16
C GLY A 765 22.19 2.73 7.76
N PRO A 766 23.09 3.44 7.05
CA PRO A 766 24.49 3.60 7.42
C PRO A 766 24.71 4.46 8.68
N THR A 767 23.68 5.18 9.16
CA THR A 767 23.75 5.98 10.39
C THR A 767 22.53 5.75 11.29
N PRO A 768 22.63 5.99 12.62
CA PRO A 768 21.50 5.94 13.56
C PRO A 768 20.32 6.87 13.23
N LEU A 769 20.46 7.76 12.24
CA LEU A 769 19.44 8.71 11.82
C LEU A 769 18.48 8.14 10.76
N HIS A 770 18.81 6.98 10.17
CA HIS A 770 18.02 6.30 9.12
C HIS A 770 16.78 5.57 9.68
N VAL A 771 15.98 6.28 10.48
CA VAL A 771 14.73 5.81 11.11
C VAL A 771 13.51 6.32 10.35
N ASN A 772 12.34 5.71 10.53
CA ASN A 772 11.06 6.27 10.07
C ASN A 772 10.11 6.43 11.26
N PRO A 773 9.09 7.31 11.20
CA PRO A 773 8.05 7.37 12.20
C PRO A 773 7.19 6.09 12.24
N ILE A 774 6.40 5.98 13.31
CA ILE A 774 5.37 4.96 13.51
C ILE A 774 4.12 5.63 14.11
N PHE A 775 2.92 5.10 13.89
CA PHE A 775 1.71 5.71 14.42
C PHE A 775 0.56 4.74 14.81
N GLU A 776 -0.30 5.17 15.73
CA GLU A 776 -1.62 4.55 15.98
C GLU A 776 -2.66 5.13 15.02
N ILE A 777 -3.45 4.29 14.32
CA ILE A 777 -4.61 4.76 13.52
C ILE A 777 -5.72 5.27 14.46
N GLY A 778 -6.29 6.42 14.12
CA GLY A 778 -7.37 7.07 14.87
C GLY A 778 -8.69 6.31 14.80
N PRO A 779 -9.50 6.27 15.89
CA PRO A 779 -10.73 5.49 15.96
C PRO A 779 -11.93 6.09 15.20
N VAL A 780 -11.70 7.04 14.27
CA VAL A 780 -12.72 7.82 13.57
C VAL A 780 -12.42 7.87 12.07
N GLU A 781 -12.89 6.86 11.34
CA GLU A 781 -12.72 6.74 9.89
C GLU A 781 -14.07 6.52 9.19
N PRO A 782 -14.22 6.92 7.91
CA PRO A 782 -15.30 6.46 7.05
C PRO A 782 -15.47 4.95 7.06
N ARG A 783 -16.72 4.46 7.04
CA ARG A 783 -17.03 3.03 6.95
C ARG A 783 -17.84 2.75 5.69
N PHE A 784 -17.21 2.09 4.74
CA PHE A 784 -17.85 1.58 3.54
C PHE A 784 -18.00 0.05 3.63
N SER A 785 -19.11 -0.48 3.12
CA SER A 785 -19.47 -1.90 3.23
C SER A 785 -19.40 -2.68 1.91
N GLU A 786 -19.22 -1.98 0.79
CA GLU A 786 -19.22 -2.54 -0.56
C GLU A 786 -18.14 -1.84 -1.38
N TRP A 787 -17.13 -2.59 -1.82
CA TRP A 787 -15.97 -2.10 -2.55
C TRP A 787 -15.87 -2.80 -3.91
N LEU A 788 -15.53 -2.06 -4.97
CA LEU A 788 -15.16 -2.61 -6.27
C LEU A 788 -13.66 -2.40 -6.45
N VAL A 789 -12.93 -3.48 -6.74
CA VAL A 789 -11.47 -3.52 -6.74
C VAL A 789 -10.93 -3.78 -8.14
N PHE A 790 -9.88 -3.04 -8.47
CA PHE A 790 -9.15 -3.12 -9.74
C PHE A 790 -7.74 -3.66 -9.50
N GLU A 791 -7.37 -4.69 -10.25
CA GLU A 791 -6.06 -5.32 -10.16
C GLU A 791 -5.05 -4.70 -11.12
N GLY A 792 -3.77 -4.87 -10.82
CA GLY A 792 -2.65 -4.44 -11.64
C GLY A 792 -1.40 -5.26 -11.36
N ILE A 793 -0.61 -5.51 -12.40
CA ILE A 793 0.61 -6.36 -12.37
C ILE A 793 1.83 -5.60 -12.90
N SER A 794 3.06 -6.12 -12.68
CA SER A 794 4.32 -5.52 -13.18
C SER A 794 4.52 -5.62 -14.71
N VAL A 795 3.51 -5.27 -15.51
CA VAL A 795 3.52 -5.22 -16.98
C VAL A 795 3.00 -3.85 -17.42
N ASP A 796 3.77 -3.08 -18.19
CA ASP A 796 3.44 -1.68 -18.51
C ASP A 796 2.50 -1.50 -19.74
N GLU A 797 2.18 -0.25 -20.10
CA GLU A 797 1.33 0.08 -21.25
C GLU A 797 1.87 -0.39 -22.62
N SER A 798 3.16 -0.69 -22.74
CA SER A 798 3.74 -1.29 -23.96
C SER A 798 3.62 -2.82 -24.00
N GLY A 799 3.18 -3.46 -22.90
CA GLY A 799 3.17 -4.92 -22.73
C GLY A 799 4.49 -5.50 -22.22
N ARG A 800 5.49 -4.64 -21.94
CA ARG A 800 6.80 -5.05 -21.43
C ARG A 800 6.71 -5.52 -19.98
N GLN A 801 7.42 -6.62 -19.70
CA GLN A 801 7.56 -7.21 -18.37
C GLN A 801 8.58 -6.45 -17.52
N HIS A 802 8.20 -6.13 -16.29
CA HIS A 802 9.08 -5.65 -15.20
C HIS A 802 9.21 -6.73 -14.12
N TYR A 803 10.13 -6.55 -13.17
CA TYR A 803 10.43 -7.52 -12.11
C TYR A 803 10.04 -6.96 -10.74
N LEU A 804 8.98 -7.52 -10.14
CA LEU A 804 8.47 -7.21 -8.79
C LEU A 804 8.32 -5.70 -8.52
N ASP A 805 7.90 -4.96 -9.55
CA ASP A 805 7.69 -3.51 -9.51
C ASP A 805 6.24 -3.20 -9.10
N ALA A 806 6.08 -2.79 -7.84
CA ALA A 806 4.81 -2.38 -7.26
C ALA A 806 4.34 -0.99 -7.76
N SER A 807 5.26 -0.12 -8.18
CA SER A 807 4.93 1.20 -8.74
C SER A 807 4.26 1.03 -10.12
N VAL A 808 4.78 0.15 -10.97
CA VAL A 808 4.13 -0.30 -12.21
C VAL A 808 2.80 -0.95 -11.88
N ALA A 809 2.77 -1.97 -11.01
CA ALA A 809 1.53 -2.67 -10.68
C ALA A 809 0.41 -1.72 -10.20
N TYR A 810 0.73 -0.72 -9.38
CA TYR A 810 -0.27 0.25 -8.92
C TYR A 810 -0.74 1.19 -10.04
N LYS A 811 0.17 1.64 -10.91
CA LYS A 811 -0.18 2.41 -12.11
C LYS A 811 -1.20 1.67 -12.99
N ARG A 812 -1.10 0.33 -13.08
CA ARG A 812 -2.06 -0.52 -13.80
C ARG A 812 -3.43 -0.55 -13.13
N ALA A 813 -3.49 -0.74 -11.82
CA ALA A 813 -4.75 -0.72 -11.05
C ALA A 813 -5.48 0.63 -11.20
N VAL A 814 -4.75 1.74 -11.13
CA VAL A 814 -5.29 3.11 -11.33
C VAL A 814 -5.80 3.30 -12.76
N LEU A 815 -5.05 2.91 -13.79
CA LEU A 815 -5.48 3.05 -15.19
C LEU A 815 -6.69 2.15 -15.52
N ASN A 816 -6.75 0.93 -14.98
CA ASN A 816 -7.92 0.04 -15.08
C ASN A 816 -9.19 0.71 -14.51
N ALA A 817 -9.08 1.30 -13.31
CA ALA A 817 -10.19 2.02 -12.67
C ALA A 817 -10.63 3.27 -13.46
N ILE A 818 -9.68 4.06 -13.98
CA ILE A 818 -9.95 5.26 -14.77
C ILE A 818 -10.79 4.94 -16.02
N ASP A 819 -10.39 3.94 -16.79
CA ASP A 819 -11.13 3.58 -18.00
C ASP A 819 -12.48 2.96 -17.65
N TYR A 820 -12.54 2.06 -16.66
CA TYR A 820 -13.78 1.43 -16.20
C TYR A 820 -14.85 2.47 -15.84
N LEU A 821 -14.51 3.43 -14.96
CA LEU A 821 -15.46 4.44 -14.51
C LEU A 821 -15.79 5.45 -15.62
N SER A 822 -14.89 5.71 -16.58
CA SER A 822 -15.21 6.56 -17.73
C SER A 822 -16.35 6.00 -18.60
N LYS A 823 -16.55 4.68 -18.62
CA LYS A 823 -17.68 4.03 -19.33
C LYS A 823 -19.04 4.38 -18.73
N PHE A 824 -19.09 4.83 -17.48
CA PHE A 824 -20.30 5.34 -16.81
C PHE A 824 -20.59 6.82 -17.12
N GLY A 825 -19.82 7.46 -18.02
CA GLY A 825 -20.08 8.80 -18.55
C GLY A 825 -19.24 9.94 -17.97
N TYR A 826 -18.28 9.63 -17.10
CA TYR A 826 -17.23 10.53 -16.62
C TYR A 826 -16.14 10.75 -17.69
N SER A 827 -15.48 11.91 -17.69
CA SER A 827 -14.19 12.06 -18.39
C SER A 827 -13.09 11.31 -17.63
N LYS A 828 -12.02 10.90 -18.33
CA LYS A 828 -10.93 10.14 -17.67
C LYS A 828 -10.22 11.00 -16.64
N GLU A 829 -10.10 12.29 -16.93
CA GLU A 829 -9.59 13.31 -16.04
C GLU A 829 -10.47 13.50 -14.78
N GLN A 830 -11.81 13.45 -14.89
CA GLN A 830 -12.72 13.47 -13.73
C GLN A 830 -12.47 12.27 -12.82
N VAL A 831 -12.26 11.07 -13.39
CA VAL A 831 -11.96 9.88 -12.59
C VAL A 831 -10.57 9.98 -11.96
N TYR A 832 -9.55 10.42 -12.69
CA TYR A 832 -8.18 10.55 -12.15
C TYR A 832 -8.12 11.51 -10.95
N LEU A 833 -8.81 12.66 -11.03
CA LEU A 833 -8.99 13.57 -9.89
C LEU A 833 -9.73 12.87 -8.73
N LEU A 834 -10.82 12.15 -9.03
CA LEU A 834 -11.59 11.41 -8.02
C LEU A 834 -10.76 10.35 -7.27
N LEU A 835 -9.91 9.59 -7.97
CA LEU A 835 -9.03 8.58 -7.36
C LEU A 835 -7.93 9.19 -6.49
N SER A 836 -7.56 10.45 -6.73
CA SER A 836 -6.59 11.17 -5.90
C SER A 836 -7.19 11.65 -4.56
N CYS A 837 -8.52 11.79 -4.48
CA CYS A 837 -9.18 12.53 -3.40
C CYS A 837 -10.26 11.73 -2.63
N CYS A 838 -10.92 10.75 -3.25
CA CYS A 838 -11.86 9.88 -2.55
C CYS A 838 -11.10 8.84 -1.71
N PRO A 839 -11.69 8.31 -0.61
CA PRO A 839 -11.00 7.38 0.29
C PRO A 839 -10.93 5.94 -0.29
N CYS A 840 -10.38 5.79 -1.49
CA CYS A 840 -10.01 4.50 -2.07
C CYS A 840 -8.72 3.95 -1.45
N GLU A 841 -8.54 2.63 -1.51
CA GLU A 841 -7.41 1.93 -0.90
C GLU A 841 -6.48 1.31 -1.93
N GLY A 842 -5.18 1.58 -1.79
CA GLY A 842 -4.14 1.16 -2.72
C GLY A 842 -3.19 0.20 -2.02
N ARG A 843 -3.35 -1.10 -2.26
CA ARG A 843 -2.67 -2.17 -1.53
C ARG A 843 -1.64 -2.89 -2.40
N ILE A 844 -0.55 -3.30 -1.78
CA ILE A 844 0.39 -4.27 -2.36
C ILE A 844 -0.10 -5.65 -1.92
N SER A 845 -0.70 -6.42 -2.83
CA SER A 845 -1.35 -7.69 -2.51
C SER A 845 -0.36 -8.86 -2.51
N GLY A 846 0.49 -8.95 -3.54
CA GLY A 846 1.63 -9.88 -3.62
C GLY A 846 2.88 -9.15 -4.10
N ILE A 847 4.06 -9.47 -3.56
CA ILE A 847 5.34 -8.85 -3.94
C ILE A 847 6.48 -9.85 -4.16
N VAL A 848 6.16 -11.14 -4.32
CA VAL A 848 7.13 -12.24 -4.35
C VAL A 848 7.03 -13.14 -5.60
N ASP A 849 5.89 -13.15 -6.28
CA ASP A 849 5.51 -14.04 -7.38
C ASP A 849 6.21 -13.71 -8.71
N SER A 850 7.51 -13.99 -8.73
CA SER A 850 8.43 -13.70 -9.83
C SER A 850 7.88 -14.12 -11.22
N PRO A 851 7.64 -13.16 -12.15
CA PRO A 851 8.14 -11.77 -12.15
C PRO A 851 7.19 -10.68 -11.63
N ASN A 852 5.92 -10.97 -11.32
CA ASN A 852 4.89 -9.93 -11.12
C ASN A 852 4.68 -9.57 -9.65
N ALA A 853 4.83 -8.28 -9.31
CA ALA A 853 4.09 -7.72 -8.18
C ALA A 853 2.60 -7.63 -8.55
N VAL A 854 1.73 -7.75 -7.55
CA VAL A 854 0.28 -7.54 -7.69
C VAL A 854 -0.13 -6.42 -6.76
N ALA A 855 -0.71 -5.35 -7.33
CA ALA A 855 -1.27 -4.24 -6.57
C ALA A 855 -2.76 -4.08 -6.89
N THR A 856 -3.53 -3.61 -5.91
CA THR A 856 -4.97 -3.43 -6.03
C THR A 856 -5.41 -2.02 -5.66
N LEU A 857 -6.44 -1.52 -6.34
CA LEU A 857 -7.12 -0.27 -6.03
C LEU A 857 -8.60 -0.54 -5.72
N ALA A 858 -8.98 -0.45 -4.45
CA ALA A 858 -10.33 -0.66 -3.97
C ALA A 858 -11.10 0.67 -3.86
N ILE A 859 -12.23 0.77 -4.57
CA ILE A 859 -13.07 1.97 -4.62
C ILE A 859 -14.38 1.70 -3.87
N PRO A 860 -14.78 2.54 -2.89
CA PRO A 860 -16.01 2.35 -2.15
C PRO A 860 -17.21 2.69 -3.03
N THR A 861 -18.02 1.68 -3.39
CA THR A 861 -19.13 1.83 -4.36
C THR A 861 -20.22 2.79 -3.87
N ALA A 862 -20.39 2.93 -2.55
CA ALA A 862 -21.40 3.77 -1.91
C ALA A 862 -21.17 5.29 -2.03
N ILE A 863 -20.09 5.75 -2.70
CA ILE A 863 -19.85 7.18 -2.96
C ILE A 863 -20.59 7.69 -4.20
N PHE A 864 -21.06 6.80 -5.08
CA PHE A 864 -21.70 7.11 -6.36
C PHE A 864 -23.23 7.14 -6.22
N ASP A 865 -23.90 7.99 -7.02
CA ASP A 865 -25.35 8.03 -7.14
C ASP A 865 -25.95 6.86 -7.93
N GLN A 866 -25.10 6.02 -8.54
CA GLN A 866 -25.44 4.87 -9.34
C GLN A 866 -24.60 3.64 -8.96
N ASP A 867 -25.19 2.46 -9.12
CA ASP A 867 -24.53 1.19 -8.80
C ASP A 867 -23.59 0.74 -9.95
N ILE A 868 -22.30 1.06 -9.77
CA ILE A 868 -21.21 0.86 -10.72
C ILE A 868 -20.76 -0.60 -10.93
N ARG A 869 -21.43 -1.60 -10.37
CA ARG A 869 -20.97 -3.01 -10.46
C ARG A 869 -21.26 -3.69 -11.81
N PRO A 870 -20.44 -4.69 -12.24
CA PRO A 870 -20.70 -5.46 -13.45
C PRO A 870 -22.00 -6.29 -13.38
N LYS A 871 -22.77 -6.33 -14.48
CA LYS A 871 -24.12 -6.90 -14.55
C LYS A 871 -24.32 -7.69 -15.85
N ARG A 872 -25.39 -8.50 -15.91
CA ARG A 872 -25.84 -9.18 -17.16
C ARG A 872 -26.49 -8.20 -18.17
N ASN A 873 -26.87 -7.00 -17.72
CA ASN A 873 -27.49 -5.96 -18.54
C ASN A 873 -26.45 -4.90 -18.94
N LYS A 874 -26.67 -4.25 -20.09
CA LYS A 874 -25.82 -3.12 -20.56
C LYS A 874 -25.64 -2.04 -19.49
N LEU A 875 -24.50 -1.37 -19.55
CA LEU A 875 -24.18 -0.24 -18.68
C LEU A 875 -25.28 0.86 -18.66
N PRO A 876 -25.63 1.42 -17.49
CA PRO A 876 -26.34 2.68 -17.42
C PRO A 876 -25.45 3.82 -17.94
N ILE A 877 -26.04 4.81 -18.60
CA ILE A 877 -25.30 5.89 -19.26
C ILE A 877 -25.43 7.19 -18.46
N GLY A 878 -24.36 7.58 -17.78
CA GLY A 878 -24.25 8.83 -17.01
C GLY A 878 -24.65 8.69 -15.54
N PRO A 879 -24.10 9.53 -14.64
CA PRO A 879 -24.63 9.68 -13.28
C PRO A 879 -26.09 10.16 -13.31
N GLN A 880 -26.83 9.89 -12.24
CA GLN A 880 -28.24 10.27 -12.14
C GLN A 880 -28.42 11.80 -12.02
N VAL A 881 -27.43 12.50 -11.45
CA VAL A 881 -27.37 13.97 -11.42
C VAL A 881 -26.83 14.54 -12.73
N VAL A 882 -27.60 15.44 -13.35
CA VAL A 882 -27.34 16.00 -14.69
C VAL A 882 -26.13 16.95 -14.70
N ARG A 883 -25.33 16.87 -15.78
CA ARG A 883 -24.11 17.65 -16.02
C ARG A 883 -24.29 19.17 -15.88
N ASN A 884 -23.35 19.79 -15.18
CA ASN A 884 -22.90 21.16 -15.43
C ASN A 884 -21.49 21.10 -16.11
N PRO A 885 -20.64 22.15 -16.23
CA PRO A 885 -19.48 22.08 -17.13
C PRO A 885 -18.48 20.97 -16.78
N ASP A 886 -17.86 20.42 -17.82
CA ASP A 886 -16.70 19.53 -17.72
C ASP A 886 -15.56 20.26 -16.99
N ILE A 887 -14.68 19.50 -16.34
CA ILE A 887 -13.62 20.04 -15.47
C ILE A 887 -12.79 21.12 -16.17
N PRO A 888 -12.50 22.26 -15.50
CA PRO A 888 -11.56 23.25 -15.99
C PRO A 888 -10.20 22.63 -16.33
N ARG A 889 -9.77 22.80 -17.58
CA ARG A 889 -8.45 22.37 -18.08
C ARG A 889 -7.84 23.42 -18.99
N CYS A 890 -6.52 23.56 -18.94
CA CYS A 890 -5.78 24.41 -19.86
C CYS A 890 -5.44 23.69 -21.16
N THR A 891 -5.11 24.46 -22.20
CA THR A 891 -4.40 23.92 -23.37
C THR A 891 -2.94 23.69 -23.01
N TYR A 892 -2.47 22.45 -23.09
CA TYR A 892 -1.04 22.17 -23.21
C TYR A 892 -0.56 22.67 -24.58
N ASP A 893 0.43 23.56 -24.57
CA ASP A 893 0.92 24.28 -25.75
C ASP A 893 2.43 24.13 -25.98
N GLY A 894 3.15 23.43 -25.09
CA GLY A 894 4.59 23.13 -25.23
C GLY A 894 5.53 24.33 -25.07
N ASN A 895 5.03 25.43 -24.49
CA ASN A 895 5.75 26.70 -24.37
C ASN A 895 6.20 27.02 -22.94
N LEU A 896 5.84 26.20 -21.94
CA LEU A 896 6.34 26.40 -20.59
C LEU A 896 7.78 25.86 -20.48
N PRO A 897 8.65 26.52 -19.69
CA PRO A 897 9.94 25.91 -19.36
C PRO A 897 9.68 24.62 -18.57
N ILE A 898 10.07 23.47 -19.15
CA ILE A 898 10.07 22.17 -18.44
C ILE A 898 10.65 22.37 -17.04
N THR A 899 9.94 21.86 -16.03
CA THR A 899 10.33 21.91 -14.62
C THR A 899 11.75 21.38 -14.49
N LYS A 900 12.67 22.26 -14.12
CA LYS A 900 14.07 21.94 -13.84
C LYS A 900 14.33 22.10 -12.36
N ASN A 901 15.27 21.32 -11.86
CA ASN A 901 15.79 21.45 -10.52
C ASN A 901 16.24 22.90 -10.26
N PRO A 902 15.68 23.60 -9.25
CA PRO A 902 15.99 25.00 -8.96
C PRO A 902 17.43 25.29 -8.53
N ALA A 903 18.27 24.26 -8.35
CA ALA A 903 19.70 24.37 -8.09
C ALA A 903 20.60 24.17 -9.33
N ALA A 904 20.06 23.67 -10.45
CA ALA A 904 20.85 23.23 -11.61
C ALA A 904 21.33 24.37 -12.54
N THR A 905 21.77 25.50 -11.97
CA THR A 905 22.19 26.70 -12.72
C THR A 905 23.66 26.65 -13.15
N GLY A 906 23.95 25.83 -14.17
CA GLY A 906 25.07 26.05 -15.10
C GLY A 906 26.47 25.61 -14.65
N SER A 907 27.02 24.67 -15.40
CA SER A 907 28.48 24.51 -15.64
C SER A 907 28.94 25.46 -16.74
#